data_AF-J2H0K2-F1
#
_entry.id   AF-J2H0K2-F1
#
_cell.length_a   1.000
_cell.length_b   1.000
_cell.length_c   1.000
_cell.angle_alpha   90.00
_cell.angle_beta   90.00
_cell.angle_gamma   90.00
#
_symmetry.space_group_name_H-M   'P 1'
#
loop_
_entity.id
_entity.type
_entity.pdbx_description
1 polymer ?
#
loop_
_entity_poly.entity_id
_entity_poly.type
_entity_poly.pdbx_seq_one_letter_code
_entity_poly.pdbx_strand_id
1 'polypeptide(L)'
;MEKSKKALPIVLASALAATPFVAVPQAYAIEKLDVSADNDGAGKESDYDIKFTLEEDLSSGDTITVDFDDEFDVDDSISKKDIDGIDVKKVEVDDNEVTITVDEDFDEGEKISFTIKSGITNPDDKGTYDVSVETENESSDTDEVEIKKSSSSSSSKSKNDYSVTLSSKAAGEKVSLKLGKISLKGSDELETNSTITVTFPEKGMLPSSIDEDDVKVNGTTAKSVSISGSSVDIKIPSGADSDDYITLEFDKSAGIENPSSGDKYVFKVKYDGTTYESDEFEITKNGSSNSSASDSFTVNLSDPGAGARTSYTFDADFGSKELKEDGELILEFPSSDMVPGILTASDFLLNGKSARKATAVGNRVALVAPTGFKATSKVKVEVTYGAWISNPKTAGSYTLKATVSGRTLESKSFSIGGSSVNPTPTNPTNPTNPVPVPNTSTNNSTATIALTQNAIGKQTGLNVAIKGLGVGLQKQRDFIEIVFPVGYKVPAYIAPANISVNGVGANFVAVRGQNVLIYPSQDIPAATNANIVINPAANIVNPAVKNTYSISVFTSEERGLLFARAVGVGMASPPQQKPVTSTPQQPQQPSTTIPANSASFKVNTANFNLHGKTYPLSVAPYIADGNTTMVPAQFFKEALALTTQWNNTSVAVISGTKVVKFTVGSKTAKVGKTEIQLPTPVVLKNGMPMIPIRTVTDNLGYKVGWDAKTSSVYVYK
;
A
#
# COMPACT_ATOMS: atom_id res chain seq x y z
N MET A 1 -79.69 -5.77 40.22
CA MET A 1 -80.11 -5.46 38.84
C MET A 1 -80.89 -4.19 38.92
N GLU A 2 -80.46 -3.07 38.32
CA GLU A 2 -81.42 -2.05 37.92
C GLU A 2 -80.82 -0.98 37.00
N LYS A 3 -81.60 -0.67 35.97
CA LYS A 3 -81.42 0.42 35.01
C LYS A 3 -81.94 1.72 35.64
N SER A 4 -81.34 2.85 35.29
CA SER A 4 -82.12 4.06 35.04
C SER A 4 -81.37 5.02 34.12
N LYS A 5 -82.14 5.65 33.22
CA LYS A 5 -81.74 6.62 32.18
C LYS A 5 -82.23 8.02 32.58
N LYS A 6 -81.68 9.02 31.86
CA LYS A 6 -82.16 10.41 31.56
C LYS A 6 -81.68 11.48 32.55
N ALA A 7 -81.48 12.75 32.19
CA ALA A 7 -81.30 13.53 30.94
C ALA A 7 -80.95 14.98 31.38
N LEU A 8 -80.33 15.80 30.51
CA LEU A 8 -79.92 17.21 30.74
C LEU A 8 -81.09 18.18 31.05
N PRO A 9 -80.79 19.43 31.49
CA PRO A 9 -80.76 20.54 30.52
C PRO A 9 -79.68 21.63 30.75
N ILE A 10 -79.48 22.42 29.68
CA ILE A 10 -78.66 23.63 29.49
C ILE A 10 -79.33 24.85 30.13
N VAL A 11 -78.59 25.78 30.78
CA VAL A 11 -78.85 27.24 30.76
C VAL A 11 -77.53 28.03 30.91
N LEU A 12 -77.48 29.14 30.18
CA LEU A 12 -76.41 30.09 29.88
C LEU A 12 -76.46 31.33 30.82
N ALA A 13 -75.32 32.03 30.93
CA ALA A 13 -75.14 33.50 31.03
C ALA A 13 -75.16 34.25 32.39
N SER A 14 -73.95 34.79 32.69
CA SER A 14 -73.57 36.18 33.01
C SER A 14 -73.95 36.86 34.34
N ALA A 15 -72.89 37.27 35.08
CA ALA A 15 -72.75 38.63 35.62
C ALA A 15 -71.25 38.94 35.85
N LEU A 16 -70.68 39.78 34.98
CA LEU A 16 -69.40 40.47 35.20
C LEU A 16 -69.62 41.60 36.23
N ALA A 17 -68.72 41.70 37.21
CA ALA A 17 -68.42 42.93 37.92
C ALA A 17 -66.90 43.12 37.94
N ALA A 18 -66.44 44.17 37.28
CA ALA A 18 -65.05 44.50 37.07
C ALA A 18 -64.40 45.02 38.36
N THR A 19 -63.35 44.34 38.81
CA THR A 19 -62.22 44.94 39.53
C THR A 19 -61.14 45.26 38.49
N PRO A 20 -60.39 46.38 38.61
CA PRO A 20 -59.23 46.58 37.77
C PRO A 20 -58.26 45.42 38.04
N PHE A 21 -57.98 44.63 37.00
CA PHE A 21 -56.83 43.75 37.00
C PHE A 21 -55.61 44.64 37.22
N VAL A 22 -55.02 44.57 38.42
CA VAL A 22 -53.59 44.76 38.55
C VAL A 22 -53.01 43.75 37.56
N ALA A 23 -52.42 44.24 36.47
CA ALA A 23 -51.64 43.40 35.59
C ALA A 23 -50.62 42.72 36.50
N VAL A 24 -50.79 41.42 36.72
CA VAL A 24 -49.69 40.60 37.20
C VAL A 24 -48.61 40.85 36.14
N PRO A 25 -47.42 41.40 36.49
CA PRO A 25 -46.35 41.47 35.52
C PRO A 25 -46.20 40.04 34.98
N GLN A 26 -46.37 39.88 33.67
CA GLN A 26 -45.93 38.63 33.08
C GLN A 26 -44.42 38.68 33.29
N ALA A 27 -43.90 37.82 34.16
CA ALA A 27 -42.47 37.61 34.21
C ALA A 27 -42.12 37.04 32.85
N TYR A 28 -41.47 37.84 32.01
CA TYR A 28 -40.87 37.36 30.79
C TYR A 28 -39.66 36.55 31.24
N ALA A 29 -39.61 35.28 30.82
CA ALA A 29 -38.41 34.48 30.98
C ALA A 29 -37.56 34.74 29.75
N ILE A 30 -36.24 34.66 29.90
CA ILE A 30 -35.33 34.65 28.76
C ILE A 30 -35.78 33.58 27.75
N GLU A 31 -35.60 33.83 26.47
CA GLU A 31 -35.94 32.86 25.43
C GLU A 31 -34.71 32.11 24.92
N LYS A 32 -34.93 30.89 24.44
CA LYS A 32 -33.93 30.10 23.69
C LYS A 32 -32.67 29.75 24.49
N LEU A 33 -32.81 29.49 25.79
CA LEU A 33 -31.69 29.04 26.60
C LEU A 33 -31.07 27.75 26.03
N ASP A 34 -29.76 27.77 25.82
CA ASP A 34 -28.91 26.65 25.39
C ASP A 34 -27.68 26.63 26.29
N VAL A 35 -27.51 25.52 27.02
CA VAL A 35 -26.38 25.28 27.93
C VAL A 35 -25.65 24.03 27.45
N SER A 36 -24.34 24.16 27.24
CA SER A 36 -23.53 23.01 26.81
C SER A 36 -22.20 22.91 27.54
N ALA A 37 -21.85 21.69 27.94
CA ALA A 37 -20.57 21.37 28.58
C ALA A 37 -19.52 20.94 27.54
N ASP A 38 -18.32 21.52 27.61
CA ASP A 38 -17.19 21.14 26.75
C ASP A 38 -16.68 19.71 27.00
N ASN A 39 -16.77 19.25 28.25
CA ASN A 39 -16.38 17.91 28.68
C ASN A 39 -17.52 17.29 29.51
N ASP A 40 -18.33 16.45 28.88
CA ASP A 40 -19.49 15.78 29.49
C ASP A 40 -19.17 14.57 30.40
N GLY A 41 -17.90 14.37 30.79
CA GLY A 41 -17.51 13.23 31.61
C GLY A 41 -17.89 13.38 33.08
N ALA A 42 -18.50 12.36 33.68
CA ALA A 42 -18.86 12.36 35.10
C ALA A 42 -17.62 12.55 36.01
N GLY A 43 -17.75 13.43 37.01
CA GLY A 43 -16.68 13.82 37.92
C GLY A 43 -15.49 14.48 37.21
N LYS A 44 -15.73 15.27 36.17
CA LYS A 44 -14.69 15.99 35.41
C LYS A 44 -15.01 17.48 35.43
N GLU A 45 -13.97 18.29 35.55
CA GLU A 45 -14.06 19.72 35.32
C GLU A 45 -14.36 19.98 33.83
N SER A 46 -15.23 20.95 33.56
CA SER A 46 -15.68 21.35 32.23
C SER A 46 -15.89 22.85 32.13
N ASP A 47 -15.67 23.38 30.93
CA ASP A 47 -16.13 24.71 30.55
C ASP A 47 -17.62 24.60 30.16
N TYR A 48 -18.39 25.67 30.40
CA TYR A 48 -19.81 25.74 30.10
C TYR A 48 -20.12 26.93 29.21
N ASP A 49 -20.67 26.66 28.02
CA ASP A 49 -21.21 27.67 27.12
C ASP A 49 -22.70 27.89 27.43
N ILE A 50 -23.08 29.15 27.66
CA ILE A 50 -24.46 29.58 27.92
C ILE A 50 -24.88 30.58 26.86
N LYS A 51 -26.06 30.36 26.25
CA LYS A 51 -26.67 31.28 25.29
C LYS A 51 -28.16 31.44 25.53
N PHE A 52 -28.67 32.66 25.38
CA PHE A 52 -30.10 32.96 25.45
C PHE A 52 -30.41 34.29 24.76
N THR A 53 -31.69 34.59 24.59
CA THR A 53 -32.20 35.86 24.05
C THR A 53 -32.91 36.62 25.15
N LEU A 54 -32.62 37.91 25.29
CA LEU A 54 -33.32 38.81 26.18
C LEU A 54 -34.72 39.13 25.65
N GLU A 55 -35.70 39.15 26.54
CA GLU A 55 -37.05 39.70 26.33
C GLU A 55 -37.21 41.09 26.98
N GLU A 56 -36.24 41.54 27.80
CA GLU A 56 -36.19 42.88 28.39
C GLU A 56 -34.75 43.44 28.37
N ASP A 57 -34.59 44.76 28.37
CA ASP A 57 -33.27 45.41 28.40
C ASP A 57 -32.45 44.97 29.64
N LEU A 58 -31.14 44.76 29.48
CA LEU A 58 -30.20 44.47 30.56
C LEU A 58 -29.13 45.57 30.63
N SER A 59 -29.15 46.40 31.66
CA SER A 59 -28.25 47.56 31.76
C SER A 59 -26.89 47.19 32.37
N SER A 60 -25.86 47.99 32.07
CA SER A 60 -24.54 47.89 32.67
C SER A 60 -24.63 48.01 34.20
N GLY A 61 -24.37 46.91 34.90
CA GLY A 61 -24.49 46.80 36.35
C GLY A 61 -25.59 45.86 36.82
N ASP A 62 -26.45 45.41 35.91
CA ASP A 62 -27.46 44.39 36.17
C ASP A 62 -26.80 42.99 36.18
N THR A 63 -27.52 41.99 36.67
CA THR A 63 -26.98 40.63 36.86
C THR A 63 -27.56 39.59 35.92
N ILE A 64 -26.72 38.65 35.51
CA ILE A 64 -27.09 37.34 34.96
C ILE A 64 -26.71 36.30 36.01
N THR A 65 -27.63 35.42 36.35
CA THR A 65 -27.44 34.36 37.34
C THR A 65 -27.53 33.00 36.65
N VAL A 66 -26.51 32.16 36.83
CA VAL A 66 -26.48 30.78 36.35
C VAL A 66 -26.51 29.84 37.54
N ASP A 67 -27.58 29.06 37.67
CA ASP A 67 -27.80 28.10 38.75
C ASP A 67 -27.60 26.67 38.21
N PHE A 68 -26.61 25.96 38.75
CA PHE A 68 -26.34 24.57 38.41
C PHE A 68 -27.06 23.64 39.39
N ASP A 69 -27.57 22.50 38.91
CA ASP A 69 -28.14 21.46 39.79
C ASP A 69 -27.22 21.09 40.97
N ASP A 70 -27.80 20.63 42.07
CA ASP A 70 -27.10 20.42 43.36
C ASP A 70 -26.01 19.33 43.32
N GLU A 71 -26.03 18.51 42.27
CA GLU A 71 -25.01 17.48 42.01
C GLU A 71 -23.73 18.02 41.33
N PHE A 72 -23.73 19.25 40.82
CA PHE A 72 -22.51 19.92 40.33
C PHE A 72 -21.64 20.41 41.50
N ASP A 73 -20.32 20.48 41.28
CA ASP A 73 -19.37 21.10 42.21
C ASP A 73 -18.83 22.40 41.58
N VAL A 74 -19.27 23.54 42.11
CA VAL A 74 -18.98 24.90 41.62
C VAL A 74 -17.96 25.55 42.56
N ASP A 75 -16.81 25.91 42.03
CA ASP A 75 -15.66 26.42 42.78
C ASP A 75 -15.82 27.93 43.07
N ASP A 76 -15.63 28.32 44.33
CA ASP A 76 -15.76 29.72 44.78
C ASP A 76 -14.68 30.67 44.23
N SER A 77 -13.68 30.14 43.52
CA SER A 77 -12.60 30.91 42.91
C SER A 77 -12.90 31.41 41.49
N ILE A 78 -14.07 31.06 40.92
CA ILE A 78 -14.51 31.61 39.63
C ILE A 78 -14.56 33.13 39.73
N SER A 79 -13.95 33.79 38.75
CA SER A 79 -13.80 35.24 38.74
C SER A 79 -13.99 35.78 37.33
N LYS A 80 -14.00 37.10 37.18
CA LYS A 80 -14.14 37.77 35.87
C LYS A 80 -13.17 37.31 34.76
N LYS A 81 -12.03 36.68 35.10
CA LYS A 81 -11.07 36.16 34.10
C LYS A 81 -11.52 34.83 33.48
N ASP A 82 -12.48 34.18 34.13
CA ASP A 82 -13.01 32.86 33.80
C ASP A 82 -14.32 32.97 33.01
N ILE A 83 -14.86 34.18 32.86
CA ILE A 83 -15.98 34.49 31.96
C ILE A 83 -15.41 35.03 30.65
N ASP A 84 -15.84 34.45 29.52
CA ASP A 84 -15.47 34.90 28.17
C ASP A 84 -16.74 35.13 27.34
N GLY A 85 -16.74 36.14 26.47
CA GLY A 85 -17.85 36.41 25.56
C GLY A 85 -18.65 37.69 25.86
N ILE A 86 -18.63 38.18 27.10
CA ILE A 86 -19.27 39.44 27.53
C ILE A 86 -18.35 40.26 28.43
N ASP A 87 -18.54 41.59 28.48
CA ASP A 87 -17.80 42.45 29.40
C ASP A 87 -18.39 42.39 30.83
N VAL A 88 -17.54 42.09 31.82
CA VAL A 88 -17.97 41.78 33.20
C VAL A 88 -17.35 42.73 34.23
N LYS A 89 -18.21 43.35 35.06
CA LYS A 89 -17.79 44.16 36.22
C LYS A 89 -17.33 43.28 37.38
N LYS A 90 -18.11 42.24 37.70
CA LYS A 90 -17.98 41.43 38.91
C LYS A 90 -18.56 40.04 38.69
N VAL A 91 -17.98 39.04 39.35
CA VAL A 91 -18.53 37.68 39.47
C VAL A 91 -18.57 37.33 40.95
N GLU A 92 -19.67 36.75 41.39
CA GLU A 92 -19.85 36.17 42.72
C GLU A 92 -20.34 34.73 42.58
N VAL A 93 -19.88 33.86 43.47
CA VAL A 93 -20.30 32.46 43.53
C VAL A 93 -20.88 32.23 44.92
N ASP A 94 -22.09 31.67 44.98
CA ASP A 94 -22.73 31.22 46.21
C ASP A 94 -23.31 29.81 45.98
N ASP A 95 -22.70 28.82 46.62
CA ASP A 95 -23.03 27.39 46.42
C ASP A 95 -22.93 26.97 44.95
N ASN A 96 -24.03 26.63 44.30
CA ASN A 96 -24.10 26.22 42.89
C ASN A 96 -24.46 27.37 41.93
N GLU A 97 -24.59 28.59 42.46
CA GLU A 97 -24.99 29.77 41.70
C GLU A 97 -23.78 30.64 41.35
N VAL A 98 -23.67 31.01 40.07
CA VAL A 98 -22.70 31.98 39.55
C VAL A 98 -23.43 33.25 39.11
N THR A 99 -23.28 34.32 39.88
CA THR A 99 -23.86 35.64 39.57
C THR A 99 -22.84 36.53 38.86
N ILE A 100 -23.17 37.00 37.66
CA ILE A 100 -22.33 37.82 36.80
C ILE A 100 -22.95 39.22 36.68
N THR A 101 -22.22 40.25 37.12
CA THR A 101 -22.61 41.66 36.90
C THR A 101 -21.99 42.18 35.60
N VAL A 102 -22.82 42.56 34.63
CA VAL A 102 -22.35 43.01 33.30
C VAL A 102 -21.77 44.43 33.31
N ASP A 103 -20.81 44.73 32.42
CA ASP A 103 -20.19 46.08 32.26
C ASP A 103 -20.71 46.86 31.05
N GLU A 104 -21.67 46.31 30.31
CA GLU A 104 -22.26 46.91 29.11
C GLU A 104 -23.79 46.81 29.14
N ASP A 105 -24.45 47.60 28.29
CA ASP A 105 -25.90 47.61 28.12
C ASP A 105 -26.27 46.67 26.96
N PHE A 106 -27.33 45.87 27.13
CA PHE A 106 -27.92 45.00 26.11
C PHE A 106 -29.40 45.35 25.92
N ASP A 107 -29.86 45.41 24.66
CA ASP A 107 -31.24 45.80 24.32
C ASP A 107 -32.19 44.57 24.32
N GLU A 108 -33.50 44.77 24.52
CA GLU A 108 -34.55 43.77 24.31
C GLU A 108 -34.40 43.07 22.93
N GLY A 109 -34.46 41.74 22.92
CA GLY A 109 -34.27 40.89 21.74
C GLY A 109 -32.81 40.58 21.40
N GLU A 110 -31.84 41.09 22.16
CA GLU A 110 -30.43 40.79 21.96
C GLU A 110 -30.07 39.38 22.44
N LYS A 111 -29.19 38.71 21.70
CA LYS A 111 -28.68 37.38 22.03
C LYS A 111 -27.42 37.51 22.87
N ILE A 112 -27.49 36.99 24.08
CA ILE A 112 -26.35 36.91 25.00
C ILE A 112 -25.68 35.54 24.86
N SER A 113 -24.35 35.52 24.77
CA SER A 113 -23.55 34.30 24.75
C SER A 113 -22.24 34.49 25.51
N PHE A 114 -21.97 33.60 26.48
CA PHE A 114 -20.72 33.59 27.22
C PHE A 114 -20.32 32.17 27.65
N THR A 115 -19.06 32.02 28.05
CA THR A 115 -18.48 30.77 28.54
C THR A 115 -17.92 30.93 29.95
N ILE A 116 -18.23 30.00 30.85
CA ILE A 116 -17.54 29.82 32.15
C ILE A 116 -16.43 28.80 31.95
N LYS A 117 -15.16 29.23 31.91
CA LYS A 117 -14.00 28.45 31.43
C LYS A 117 -13.34 27.50 32.42
N SER A 118 -13.71 27.54 33.69
CA SER A 118 -13.11 26.69 34.74
C SER A 118 -13.88 26.83 36.03
N GLY A 119 -13.71 25.88 36.95
CA GLY A 119 -14.35 25.92 38.27
C GLY A 119 -15.71 25.23 38.33
N ILE A 120 -16.18 24.59 37.26
CA ILE A 120 -17.39 23.75 37.29
C ILE A 120 -16.98 22.28 37.09
N THR A 121 -17.29 21.42 38.06
CA THR A 121 -17.08 19.98 37.97
C THR A 121 -18.41 19.24 37.86
N ASN A 122 -18.51 18.38 36.85
CA ASN A 122 -19.71 17.60 36.57
C ASN A 122 -20.05 16.61 37.69
N PRO A 123 -21.35 16.28 37.86
CA PRO A 123 -21.82 15.20 38.71
C PRO A 123 -21.04 13.90 38.53
N ASP A 124 -20.84 13.18 39.64
CA ASP A 124 -20.16 11.88 39.64
C ASP A 124 -20.97 10.78 38.96
N ASP A 125 -22.28 10.96 38.91
CA ASP A 125 -23.21 10.05 38.26
C ASP A 125 -23.51 10.47 36.82
N LYS A 126 -23.79 9.48 35.98
CA LYS A 126 -24.25 9.72 34.61
C LYS A 126 -25.75 10.04 34.67
N GLY A 127 -26.18 11.04 33.93
CA GLY A 127 -27.54 11.53 34.01
C GLY A 127 -27.77 12.72 33.09
N THR A 128 -28.96 13.28 33.19
CA THR A 128 -29.29 14.59 32.64
C THR A 128 -29.54 15.50 33.83
N TYR A 129 -29.00 16.71 33.77
CA TYR A 129 -28.97 17.66 34.88
C TYR A 129 -29.41 19.03 34.41
N ASP A 130 -30.12 19.74 35.27
CA ASP A 130 -30.69 21.04 34.92
C ASP A 130 -29.66 22.15 35.16
N VAL A 131 -29.59 23.12 34.24
CA VAL A 131 -28.89 24.39 34.45
C VAL A 131 -29.87 25.50 34.11
N SER A 132 -30.13 26.34 35.10
CA SER A 132 -31.09 27.44 34.99
C SER A 132 -30.35 28.77 34.83
N VAL A 133 -30.91 29.67 34.02
CA VAL A 133 -30.35 31.01 33.83
C VAL A 133 -31.45 32.04 33.97
N GLU A 134 -31.21 33.08 34.76
CA GLU A 134 -32.08 34.24 34.91
C GLU A 134 -31.30 35.55 34.81
N THR A 135 -32.01 36.66 34.60
CA THR A 135 -31.43 38.01 34.65
C THR A 135 -32.12 38.81 35.75
N GLU A 136 -31.56 39.97 36.12
CA GLU A 136 -32.19 40.83 37.15
C GLU A 136 -33.61 41.27 36.75
N ASN A 137 -33.88 41.36 35.45
CA ASN A 137 -35.13 41.89 34.90
C ASN A 137 -36.09 40.78 34.41
N GLU A 138 -35.66 39.52 34.33
CA GLU A 138 -36.40 38.42 33.72
C GLU A 138 -36.35 37.15 34.58
N SER A 139 -37.39 36.31 34.48
CA SER A 139 -37.41 35.03 35.21
C SER A 139 -36.52 33.97 34.57
N SER A 140 -36.12 32.98 35.38
CA SER A 140 -35.31 31.84 34.93
C SER A 140 -35.92 31.02 33.80
N ASP A 141 -35.10 30.65 32.81
CA ASP A 141 -35.33 29.49 31.93
C ASP A 141 -34.37 28.35 32.31
N THR A 142 -34.60 27.13 31.84
CA THR A 142 -33.79 25.95 32.22
C THR A 142 -33.49 25.05 31.03
N ASP A 143 -32.23 24.63 30.90
CA ASP A 143 -31.79 23.67 29.90
C ASP A 143 -31.15 22.42 30.53
N GLU A 144 -31.22 21.30 29.81
CA GLU A 144 -30.83 19.97 30.28
C GLU A 144 -29.44 19.56 29.72
N VAL A 145 -28.46 19.34 30.60
CA VAL A 145 -27.10 18.89 30.25
C VAL A 145 -26.91 17.39 30.49
N GLU A 146 -26.52 16.63 29.46
CA GLU A 146 -26.26 15.18 29.58
C GLU A 146 -24.82 14.86 30.03
N ILE A 147 -24.66 14.23 31.20
CA ILE A 147 -23.38 13.77 31.78
C ILE A 147 -23.19 12.26 31.57
N LYS A 148 -22.00 11.87 31.10
CA LYS A 148 -21.66 10.52 30.64
C LYS A 148 -20.66 9.82 31.57
N LYS A 149 -20.70 8.48 31.58
CA LYS A 149 -19.88 7.66 32.51
C LYS A 149 -18.37 7.90 32.37
N SER A 150 -17.73 8.27 33.48
CA SER A 150 -16.27 8.44 33.59
C SER A 150 -15.52 7.15 33.21
N SER A 151 -14.84 7.16 32.06
CA SER A 151 -13.92 6.08 31.66
C SER A 151 -12.52 6.66 31.49
N SER A 152 -11.54 6.02 32.13
CA SER A 152 -10.13 6.44 32.09
C SER A 152 -9.60 6.46 30.66
N SER A 153 -9.04 7.60 30.26
CA SER A 153 -8.28 7.82 29.03
C SER A 153 -8.91 7.22 27.77
N SER A 154 -10.02 7.82 27.36
CA SER A 154 -10.44 7.84 25.97
C SER A 154 -10.63 9.31 25.66
N SER A 155 -9.75 9.91 24.88
CA SER A 155 -10.02 11.20 24.23
C SER A 155 -11.42 11.12 23.65
N SER A 156 -12.37 11.80 24.28
CA SER A 156 -13.72 12.00 23.81
C SER A 156 -13.59 12.60 22.43
N LYS A 157 -13.73 11.76 21.39
CA LYS A 157 -14.05 12.29 20.08
C LYS A 157 -15.43 12.89 20.25
N SER A 158 -15.47 14.21 20.39
CA SER A 158 -16.63 15.01 20.02
C SER A 158 -17.27 14.35 18.81
N LYS A 159 -18.58 14.07 18.89
CA LYS A 159 -19.34 13.82 17.67
C LYS A 159 -19.28 15.14 16.93
N ASN A 160 -18.42 15.23 15.92
CA ASN A 160 -18.29 16.46 15.17
C ASN A 160 -19.66 16.85 14.59
N ASP A 161 -19.95 18.15 14.55
CA ASP A 161 -21.30 18.69 14.35
C ASP A 161 -21.83 18.40 12.94
N TYR A 162 -20.94 18.20 11.97
CA TYR A 162 -21.30 17.94 10.57
C TYR A 162 -20.18 17.28 9.76
N SER A 163 -20.56 16.52 8.73
CA SER A 163 -19.60 15.84 7.84
C SER A 163 -19.02 16.76 6.76
N VAL A 164 -17.78 16.52 6.34
CA VAL A 164 -17.15 17.18 5.18
C VAL A 164 -17.10 16.23 3.99
N THR A 165 -17.59 16.68 2.84
CA THR A 165 -17.44 15.96 1.57
C THR A 165 -16.63 16.80 0.59
N LEU A 166 -15.48 16.28 0.19
CA LEU A 166 -14.64 16.85 -0.86
C LEU A 166 -14.78 16.01 -2.13
N SER A 167 -14.76 16.66 -3.29
CA SER A 167 -14.66 15.94 -4.58
C SER A 167 -13.35 15.15 -4.74
N SER A 168 -12.33 15.47 -3.92
CA SER A 168 -11.04 14.77 -3.89
C SER A 168 -10.34 14.97 -2.54
N LYS A 169 -9.51 14.01 -2.12
CA LYS A 169 -8.66 14.08 -0.92
C LYS A 169 -7.19 14.36 -1.23
N ALA A 170 -6.89 14.80 -2.45
CA ALA A 170 -5.54 15.12 -2.89
C ALA A 170 -5.03 16.43 -2.29
N ALA A 171 -3.84 16.42 -1.69
CA ALA A 171 -3.20 17.65 -1.21
C ALA A 171 -3.00 18.67 -2.37
N GLY A 172 -3.40 19.93 -2.13
CA GLY A 172 -3.23 21.03 -3.08
C GLY A 172 -4.09 20.99 -4.35
N GLU A 173 -5.13 20.13 -4.42
CA GLU A 173 -6.03 20.12 -5.58
C GLU A 173 -7.23 21.04 -5.39
N LYS A 174 -7.66 21.71 -6.46
CA LYS A 174 -8.98 22.35 -6.54
C LYS A 174 -10.13 21.35 -6.41
N VAL A 175 -11.05 21.64 -5.50
CA VAL A 175 -12.15 20.75 -5.13
C VAL A 175 -13.47 21.52 -5.05
N SER A 176 -14.57 20.84 -5.39
CA SER A 176 -15.86 21.18 -4.78
C SER A 176 -15.89 20.67 -3.34
N LEU A 177 -16.49 21.48 -2.47
CA LEU A 177 -16.58 21.26 -1.03
C LEU A 177 -18.04 21.31 -0.61
N LYS A 178 -18.52 20.29 0.09
CA LYS A 178 -19.83 20.29 0.74
C LYS A 178 -19.66 20.10 2.24
N LEU A 179 -20.15 21.05 3.01
CA LEU A 179 -20.34 20.92 4.45
C LEU A 179 -21.76 20.39 4.66
N GLY A 180 -21.85 19.23 5.31
CA GLY A 180 -23.10 18.52 5.57
C GLY A 180 -24.06 19.33 6.43
N LYS A 181 -25.23 18.74 6.76
CA LYS A 181 -26.23 19.42 7.60
C LYS A 181 -25.62 19.74 8.97
N ILE A 182 -25.53 21.02 9.27
CA ILE A 182 -25.16 21.60 10.57
C ILE A 182 -26.48 21.96 11.23
N SER A 183 -26.92 21.18 12.21
CA SER A 183 -28.07 21.60 13.02
C SER A 183 -27.67 22.79 13.86
N LEU A 184 -28.42 23.89 13.78
CA LEU A 184 -28.19 25.04 14.64
C LEU A 184 -28.50 24.64 16.09
N LYS A 185 -27.63 25.03 17.02
CA LYS A 185 -27.87 24.90 18.47
C LYS A 185 -28.90 25.95 18.90
N GLY A 186 -29.65 25.65 19.97
CA GLY A 186 -30.79 26.47 20.40
C GLY A 186 -31.97 26.47 19.41
N SER A 187 -32.84 27.48 19.50
CA SER A 187 -33.96 27.70 18.56
C SER A 187 -33.63 28.76 17.49
N ASP A 188 -32.37 28.77 17.07
CA ASP A 188 -31.89 29.63 16.01
C ASP A 188 -32.37 29.14 14.65
N GLU A 189 -32.97 30.06 13.89
CA GLU A 189 -33.26 29.86 12.47
C GLU A 189 -32.25 30.66 11.64
N LEU A 190 -31.97 30.19 10.43
CA LEU A 190 -31.20 30.99 9.48
C LEU A 190 -31.93 32.28 9.13
N GLU A 191 -31.26 33.42 9.31
CA GLU A 191 -31.83 34.73 9.03
C GLU A 191 -31.27 35.32 7.73
N THR A 192 -32.16 35.82 6.88
CA THR A 192 -31.76 36.49 5.64
C THR A 192 -30.83 37.68 5.92
N ASN A 193 -29.75 37.82 5.14
CA ASN A 193 -28.67 38.81 5.29
C ASN A 193 -27.69 38.62 6.44
N SER A 194 -27.98 37.73 7.40
CA SER A 194 -27.01 37.35 8.41
C SER A 194 -25.83 36.64 7.76
N THR A 195 -24.69 36.64 8.45
CA THR A 195 -23.41 36.19 7.89
C THR A 195 -23.03 34.85 8.49
N ILE A 196 -22.72 33.89 7.62
CA ILE A 196 -22.06 32.63 7.99
C ILE A 196 -20.58 32.79 7.71
N THR A 197 -19.74 32.58 8.71
CA THR A 197 -18.28 32.63 8.55
C THR A 197 -17.71 31.21 8.55
N VAL A 198 -17.15 30.79 7.42
CA VAL A 198 -16.46 29.50 7.28
C VAL A 198 -14.96 29.71 7.44
N THR A 199 -14.36 29.12 8.47
CA THR A 199 -12.91 29.14 8.68
C THR A 199 -12.28 27.87 8.11
N PHE A 200 -11.38 28.07 7.15
CA PHE A 200 -10.64 27.02 6.47
C PHE A 200 -9.39 26.63 7.27
N PRO A 201 -9.00 25.34 7.30
CA PRO A 201 -7.88 24.87 8.10
C PRO A 201 -6.52 25.44 7.68
N GLU A 202 -6.35 25.77 6.40
CA GLU A 202 -5.14 26.44 5.91
C GLU A 202 -5.52 27.65 5.03
N LYS A 203 -4.87 28.80 5.25
CA LYS A 203 -5.04 29.99 4.40
C LYS A 203 -4.78 29.72 2.92
N GLY A 204 -3.88 28.78 2.61
CA GLY A 204 -3.53 28.40 1.24
C GLY A 204 -4.65 27.72 0.46
N MET A 205 -5.77 27.37 1.10
CA MET A 205 -6.93 26.77 0.44
C MET A 205 -7.78 27.77 -0.34
N LEU A 206 -7.74 29.06 0.02
CA LEU A 206 -8.65 30.06 -0.54
C LEU A 206 -8.02 30.79 -1.74
N PRO A 207 -8.79 31.01 -2.83
CA PRO A 207 -8.37 31.87 -3.93
C PRO A 207 -8.41 33.35 -3.52
N SER A 208 -8.07 34.26 -4.44
CA SER A 208 -8.19 35.71 -4.20
C SER A 208 -9.64 36.22 -4.12
N SER A 209 -10.58 35.49 -4.71
CA SER A 209 -12.01 35.80 -4.74
C SER A 209 -12.80 34.54 -5.10
N ILE A 210 -14.04 34.46 -4.64
CA ILE A 210 -15.01 33.41 -4.98
C ILE A 210 -16.23 34.10 -5.61
N ASP A 211 -16.76 33.53 -6.69
CA ASP A 211 -18.02 34.00 -7.29
C ASP A 211 -19.20 33.57 -6.41
N GLU A 212 -20.16 34.46 -6.20
CA GLU A 212 -21.35 34.16 -5.38
C GLU A 212 -22.21 33.06 -6.00
N ASP A 213 -22.21 32.93 -7.34
CA ASP A 213 -22.88 31.83 -8.06
C ASP A 213 -22.28 30.45 -7.75
N ASP A 214 -21.02 30.40 -7.30
CA ASP A 214 -20.33 29.14 -6.96
C ASP A 214 -20.55 28.69 -5.50
N VAL A 215 -21.35 29.43 -4.72
CA VAL A 215 -21.62 29.13 -3.30
C VAL A 215 -23.11 29.05 -3.04
N LYS A 216 -23.55 27.99 -2.36
CA LYS A 216 -24.95 27.79 -1.98
C LYS A 216 -25.10 27.61 -0.49
N VAL A 217 -26.13 28.25 0.06
CA VAL A 217 -26.64 28.07 1.41
C VAL A 217 -27.99 27.38 1.29
N ASN A 218 -28.15 26.20 1.90
CA ASN A 218 -29.38 25.40 1.82
C ASN A 218 -29.91 25.18 0.38
N GLY A 219 -28.97 25.02 -0.57
CA GLY A 219 -29.27 24.81 -1.98
C GLY A 219 -29.58 26.07 -2.79
N THR A 220 -29.66 27.24 -2.15
CA THR A 220 -29.89 28.54 -2.79
C THR A 220 -28.59 29.32 -2.91
N THR A 221 -28.35 29.96 -4.05
CA THR A 221 -27.14 30.77 -4.30
C THR A 221 -26.95 31.86 -3.24
N ALA A 222 -25.74 31.97 -2.72
CA ALA A 222 -25.38 32.94 -1.69
C ALA A 222 -25.66 34.39 -2.15
N LYS A 223 -26.01 35.26 -1.20
CA LYS A 223 -26.29 36.67 -1.52
C LYS A 223 -25.04 37.49 -1.78
N SER A 224 -23.95 37.18 -1.09
CA SER A 224 -22.61 37.74 -1.33
C SER A 224 -21.57 36.86 -0.65
N VAL A 225 -20.36 36.79 -1.22
CA VAL A 225 -19.24 36.04 -0.68
C VAL A 225 -18.02 36.95 -0.57
N SER A 226 -17.32 36.93 0.57
CA SER A 226 -16.08 37.67 0.75
C SER A 226 -15.03 36.84 1.49
N ILE A 227 -13.75 37.09 1.20
CA ILE A 227 -12.63 36.34 1.77
C ILE A 227 -11.81 37.25 2.68
N SER A 228 -11.57 36.80 3.91
CA SER A 228 -10.70 37.47 4.87
C SER A 228 -9.75 36.46 5.51
N GLY A 229 -8.47 36.52 5.11
CA GLY A 229 -7.46 35.61 5.64
C GLY A 229 -7.71 34.15 5.25
N SER A 230 -8.02 33.30 6.24
CA SER A 230 -8.42 31.90 6.07
C SER A 230 -9.93 31.69 6.20
N SER A 231 -10.72 32.77 6.23
CA SER A 231 -12.16 32.71 6.43
C SER A 231 -12.93 33.24 5.21
N VAL A 232 -14.12 32.69 5.00
CA VAL A 232 -15.07 33.10 3.97
C VAL A 232 -16.36 33.52 4.66
N ASP A 233 -16.76 34.77 4.47
CA ASP A 233 -18.02 35.31 4.95
C ASP A 233 -19.07 35.23 3.84
N ILE A 234 -20.19 34.58 4.15
CA ILE A 234 -21.28 34.28 3.21
C ILE A 234 -22.55 34.92 3.74
N LYS A 235 -23.15 35.83 2.98
CA LYS A 235 -24.47 36.36 3.33
C LYS A 235 -25.59 35.43 2.90
N ILE A 236 -26.49 35.16 3.83
CA ILE A 236 -27.63 34.26 3.62
C ILE A 236 -28.63 34.90 2.63
N PRO A 237 -29.04 34.17 1.57
CA PRO A 237 -30.05 34.62 0.62
C PRO A 237 -31.48 34.45 1.17
N SER A 238 -32.45 35.19 0.61
CA SER A 238 -33.86 35.19 1.02
C SER A 238 -34.68 33.95 0.59
N GLY A 239 -34.03 32.80 0.51
CA GLY A 239 -34.63 31.51 0.18
C GLY A 239 -33.83 30.34 0.78
N ALA A 240 -33.00 30.64 1.77
CA ALA A 240 -32.25 29.69 2.59
C ALA A 240 -32.47 29.99 4.09
N ASP A 241 -33.36 30.93 4.39
CA ASP A 241 -33.78 31.38 5.70
C ASP A 241 -34.90 30.50 6.27
N SER A 242 -35.14 30.61 7.58
CA SER A 242 -36.14 29.84 8.35
C SER A 242 -35.87 28.33 8.49
N ASP A 243 -34.69 27.87 8.08
CA ASP A 243 -34.23 26.51 8.38
C ASP A 243 -33.48 26.49 9.72
N ASP A 244 -33.73 25.44 10.53
CA ASP A 244 -33.00 25.12 11.78
C ASP A 244 -31.59 24.55 11.55
N TYR A 245 -31.07 24.71 10.33
CA TYR A 245 -29.82 24.08 9.93
C TYR A 245 -29.15 24.79 8.77
N ILE A 246 -27.83 24.61 8.68
CA ILE A 246 -27.00 25.08 7.59
C ILE A 246 -26.50 23.90 6.76
N THR A 247 -26.56 24.02 5.44
CA THR A 247 -25.75 23.24 4.50
C THR A 247 -25.04 24.20 3.57
N LEU A 248 -23.74 23.97 3.35
CA LEU A 248 -22.93 24.81 2.48
C LEU A 248 -22.33 23.98 1.35
N GLU A 249 -22.48 24.48 0.13
CA GLU A 249 -21.87 23.88 -1.06
C GLU A 249 -21.04 24.94 -1.78
N PHE A 250 -19.77 24.61 -2.03
CA PHE A 250 -18.88 25.37 -2.90
C PHE A 250 -18.60 24.53 -4.14
N ASP A 251 -18.97 25.05 -5.30
CA ASP A 251 -18.71 24.42 -6.57
C ASP A 251 -17.20 24.41 -6.88
N LYS A 252 -16.74 23.49 -7.74
CA LYS A 252 -15.30 23.38 -8.07
C LYS A 252 -14.75 24.66 -8.74
N SER A 253 -15.62 25.46 -9.36
CA SER A 253 -15.33 26.77 -9.93
C SER A 253 -15.01 27.84 -8.87
N ALA A 254 -15.48 27.67 -7.63
CA ALA A 254 -15.09 28.51 -6.49
C ALA A 254 -13.57 28.54 -6.27
N GLY A 255 -12.82 27.58 -6.83
CA GLY A 255 -11.36 27.64 -6.87
C GLY A 255 -10.67 27.29 -5.55
N ILE A 256 -11.41 26.74 -4.58
CA ILE A 256 -10.89 26.24 -3.30
C ILE A 256 -9.95 25.07 -3.56
N GLU A 257 -8.76 25.11 -2.97
CA GLU A 257 -7.76 24.05 -2.99
C GLU A 257 -7.71 23.29 -1.67
N ASN A 258 -7.44 21.98 -1.70
CA ASN A 258 -7.15 21.21 -0.50
C ASN A 258 -5.84 21.69 0.18
N PRO A 259 -5.70 21.48 1.50
CA PRO A 259 -4.45 21.70 2.22
C PRO A 259 -3.23 21.07 1.54
N SER A 260 -2.07 21.69 1.72
CA SER A 260 -0.85 21.29 0.99
C SER A 260 -0.11 20.10 1.63
N SER A 261 -0.39 19.81 2.91
CA SER A 261 0.06 18.59 3.59
C SER A 261 -1.00 17.51 3.59
N GLY A 262 -0.56 16.25 3.55
CA GLY A 262 -1.43 15.14 3.85
C GLY A 262 -1.49 14.92 5.36
N ASP A 263 -2.57 15.39 5.95
CA ASP A 263 -2.88 15.29 7.37
C ASP A 263 -4.40 15.22 7.55
N LYS A 264 -4.86 15.20 8.80
CA LYS A 264 -6.26 15.36 9.18
C LYS A 264 -6.56 16.82 9.44
N TYR A 265 -7.73 17.24 8.98
CA TYR A 265 -8.15 18.63 9.04
C TYR A 265 -9.63 18.72 9.44
N VAL A 266 -10.02 19.88 9.95
CA VAL A 266 -11.39 20.23 10.29
C VAL A 266 -11.73 21.59 9.68
N PHE A 267 -13.00 21.81 9.37
CA PHE A 267 -13.56 23.13 9.09
C PHE A 267 -14.28 23.64 10.33
N LYS A 268 -14.32 24.96 10.50
CA LYS A 268 -15.18 25.60 11.50
C LYS A 268 -16.18 26.49 10.79
N VAL A 269 -17.44 26.41 11.17
CA VAL A 269 -18.51 27.30 10.70
C VAL A 269 -19.00 28.10 11.88
N LYS A 270 -18.96 29.42 11.81
CA LYS A 270 -19.55 30.31 12.80
C LYS A 270 -20.82 30.93 12.24
N TYR A 271 -21.90 30.81 12.99
CA TYR A 271 -23.16 31.50 12.74
C TYR A 271 -23.71 31.94 14.09
N ASP A 272 -24.08 33.21 14.16
CA ASP A 272 -24.75 33.79 15.32
C ASP A 272 -24.06 33.51 16.67
N GLY A 273 -22.79 33.90 16.77
CA GLY A 273 -21.96 33.62 17.95
C GLY A 273 -21.46 32.18 18.06
N THR A 274 -22.26 31.19 17.67
CA THR A 274 -21.95 29.77 17.80
C THR A 274 -20.98 29.27 16.73
N THR A 275 -19.97 28.50 17.15
CA THR A 275 -19.02 27.84 16.25
C THR A 275 -19.26 26.33 16.23
N TYR A 276 -19.43 25.78 15.04
CA TYR A 276 -19.61 24.36 14.76
C TYR A 276 -18.32 23.81 14.14
N GLU A 277 -17.89 22.61 14.56
CA GLU A 277 -16.69 21.96 14.04
C GLU A 277 -17.03 20.71 13.23
N SER A 278 -16.39 20.57 12.07
CA SER A 278 -16.66 19.47 11.16
C SER A 278 -16.00 18.15 11.58
N ASP A 279 -16.45 17.04 10.99
CA ASP A 279 -15.70 15.78 11.01
C ASP A 279 -14.25 15.97 10.55
N GLU A 280 -13.32 15.28 11.24
CA GLU A 280 -11.95 15.13 10.74
C GLU A 280 -12.00 14.52 9.33
N PHE A 281 -11.47 15.25 8.35
CA PHE A 281 -11.26 14.73 7.00
C PHE A 281 -9.77 14.58 6.71
N GLU A 282 -9.42 13.46 6.09
CA GLU A 282 -8.05 13.15 5.73
C GLU A 282 -7.72 13.69 4.34
N ILE A 283 -6.63 14.44 4.26
CA ILE A 283 -5.95 14.79 3.02
C ILE A 283 -4.75 13.85 2.84
N THR A 284 -4.59 13.34 1.63
CA THR A 284 -3.55 12.38 1.29
C THR A 284 -2.38 13.12 0.61
N LYS A 285 -1.15 12.89 1.10
CA LYS A 285 0.08 13.51 0.57
C LYS A 285 0.54 12.92 -0.76
N ASN A 286 -0.38 12.35 -1.52
CA ASN A 286 -0.23 12.04 -2.92
C ASN A 286 -1.43 12.65 -3.60
N GLY A 287 -1.20 13.66 -4.44
CA GLY A 287 -2.24 14.30 -5.23
C GLY A 287 -2.93 13.30 -6.17
N SER A 288 -3.90 12.55 -5.63
CA SER A 288 -4.86 11.73 -6.34
C SER A 288 -6.04 12.62 -6.70
N SER A 289 -5.74 13.54 -7.62
CA SER A 289 -6.70 14.48 -8.15
C SER A 289 -7.49 13.86 -9.27
N ASN A 290 -8.77 13.63 -9.02
CA ASN A 290 -9.71 13.09 -9.99
C ASN A 290 -10.19 14.20 -10.94
N SER A 291 -9.28 14.76 -11.75
CA SER A 291 -9.60 14.99 -13.17
C SER A 291 -9.58 13.61 -13.79
N SER A 292 -10.64 13.13 -14.46
CA SER A 292 -10.86 11.73 -14.92
C SER A 292 -9.65 11.08 -15.64
N ALA A 293 -8.64 10.78 -14.85
CA ALA A 293 -7.35 10.25 -15.13
C ALA A 293 -7.19 9.17 -14.08
N SER A 294 -7.19 7.94 -14.53
CA SER A 294 -7.15 6.78 -13.65
C SER A 294 -5.97 6.90 -12.67
N ASP A 295 -6.21 6.95 -11.35
CA ASP A 295 -5.13 6.85 -10.34
C ASP A 295 -4.29 5.58 -10.53
N SER A 296 -4.91 4.59 -11.18
CA SER A 296 -4.30 3.33 -11.53
C SER A 296 -4.90 2.78 -12.82
N PHE A 297 -4.06 2.24 -13.68
CA PHE A 297 -4.51 1.54 -14.89
C PHE A 297 -4.64 0.04 -14.62
N THR A 298 -5.46 -0.66 -15.41
CA THR A 298 -5.56 -2.13 -15.36
C THR A 298 -4.59 -2.74 -16.37
N VAL A 299 -3.74 -3.66 -15.91
CA VAL A 299 -2.86 -4.45 -16.79
C VAL A 299 -3.58 -5.69 -17.27
N ASN A 300 -3.65 -5.86 -18.59
CA ASN A 300 -4.11 -7.09 -19.23
C ASN A 300 -2.90 -7.88 -19.72
N LEU A 301 -2.85 -9.16 -19.33
CA LEU A 301 -1.83 -10.12 -19.74
C LEU A 301 -2.43 -11.13 -20.71
N SER A 302 -1.69 -11.50 -21.75
CA SER A 302 -2.07 -12.64 -22.61
C SER A 302 -1.94 -14.00 -21.92
N ASP A 303 -1.07 -14.10 -20.91
CA ASP A 303 -0.82 -15.31 -20.12
C ASP A 303 -0.41 -14.86 -18.70
N PRO A 304 -1.25 -15.05 -17.68
CA PRO A 304 -0.95 -14.63 -16.31
C PRO A 304 -0.09 -15.66 -15.53
N GLY A 305 0.49 -16.68 -16.18
CA GLY A 305 1.32 -17.68 -15.51
C GLY A 305 2.62 -17.13 -14.92
N ALA A 306 3.05 -17.63 -13.76
CA ALA A 306 4.34 -17.29 -13.17
C ALA A 306 5.52 -17.61 -14.10
N GLY A 307 6.35 -16.61 -14.41
CA GLY A 307 7.47 -16.72 -15.35
C GLY A 307 7.06 -16.86 -16.83
N ALA A 308 5.77 -16.81 -17.16
CA ALA A 308 5.31 -16.89 -18.55
C ALA A 308 5.71 -15.63 -19.33
N ARG A 309 6.11 -15.80 -20.61
CA ARG A 309 6.21 -14.68 -21.54
C ARG A 309 4.80 -14.24 -21.89
N THR A 310 4.53 -12.95 -21.85
CA THR A 310 3.19 -12.43 -22.10
C THR A 310 3.26 -11.02 -22.71
N SER A 311 2.21 -10.63 -23.43
CA SER A 311 1.99 -9.23 -23.79
C SER A 311 1.42 -8.47 -22.60
N TYR A 312 1.79 -7.19 -22.47
CA TYR A 312 1.19 -6.27 -21.50
C TYR A 312 0.39 -5.22 -22.27
N THR A 313 -0.90 -5.13 -22.01
CA THR A 313 -1.76 -4.09 -22.59
C THR A 313 -2.49 -3.32 -21.51
N PHE A 314 -2.40 -2.00 -21.56
CA PHE A 314 -3.12 -1.13 -20.64
C PHE A 314 -3.35 0.26 -21.24
N ASP A 315 -4.37 0.94 -20.75
CA ASP A 315 -4.66 2.35 -21.03
C ASP A 315 -4.30 3.17 -19.79
N ALA A 316 -3.37 4.11 -19.93
CA ALA A 316 -2.92 4.98 -18.86
C ALA A 316 -3.33 6.43 -19.14
N ASP A 317 -3.96 7.09 -18.17
CA ASP A 317 -4.28 8.51 -18.26
C ASP A 317 -3.46 9.32 -17.26
N PHE A 318 -2.51 10.09 -17.79
CA PHE A 318 -1.57 10.91 -17.03
C PHE A 318 -2.14 12.30 -16.68
N GLY A 319 -3.44 12.54 -16.88
CA GLY A 319 -4.12 13.78 -16.50
C GLY A 319 -3.48 15.02 -17.11
N SER A 320 -2.96 15.94 -16.29
CA SER A 320 -2.32 17.17 -16.77
C SER A 320 -0.94 16.96 -17.40
N LYS A 321 -0.37 15.75 -17.36
CA LYS A 321 0.90 15.42 -18.02
C LYS A 321 0.65 14.70 -19.33
N GLU A 322 1.19 15.25 -20.41
CA GLU A 322 1.05 14.67 -21.74
C GLU A 322 2.35 14.02 -22.20
N LEU A 323 2.21 12.91 -22.91
CA LEU A 323 3.28 12.35 -23.72
C LEU A 323 3.27 13.07 -25.08
N LYS A 324 4.35 13.78 -25.38
CA LYS A 324 4.52 14.55 -26.62
C LYS A 324 5.39 13.78 -27.60
N GLU A 325 5.43 14.21 -28.86
CA GLU A 325 6.47 13.78 -29.80
C GLU A 325 7.86 13.90 -29.17
N ASP A 326 8.70 12.88 -29.37
CA ASP A 326 10.03 12.73 -28.76
C ASP A 326 10.06 12.65 -27.23
N GLY A 327 8.89 12.72 -26.58
CA GLY A 327 8.74 12.53 -25.15
C GLY A 327 8.97 11.07 -24.74
N GLU A 328 9.32 10.89 -23.47
CA GLU A 328 9.62 9.59 -22.89
C GLU A 328 8.47 9.09 -22.00
N LEU A 329 8.10 7.82 -22.20
CA LEU A 329 7.28 7.01 -21.30
C LEU A 329 8.18 5.96 -20.66
N ILE A 330 8.22 5.90 -19.34
CA ILE A 330 9.02 4.91 -18.59
C ILE A 330 8.08 3.87 -17.98
N LEU A 331 8.30 2.60 -18.30
CA LEU A 331 7.65 1.47 -17.65
C LEU A 331 8.58 0.87 -16.61
N GLU A 332 8.10 0.58 -15.41
CA GLU A 332 8.86 -0.09 -14.36
C GLU A 332 8.17 -1.39 -13.95
N PHE A 333 8.78 -2.50 -14.32
CA PHE A 333 8.30 -3.85 -14.06
C PHE A 333 8.60 -4.29 -12.61
N PRO A 334 7.81 -5.21 -12.04
CA PRO A 334 7.99 -5.71 -10.67
C PRO A 334 9.40 -6.22 -10.33
N SER A 335 10.14 -6.72 -11.31
CA SER A 335 11.49 -7.26 -11.10
C SER A 335 12.35 -7.15 -12.36
N SER A 336 13.67 -7.06 -12.19
CA SER A 336 14.61 -6.81 -13.28
C SER A 336 14.80 -8.01 -14.20
N ASP A 337 14.53 -9.22 -13.73
CA ASP A 337 14.61 -10.44 -14.55
C ASP A 337 13.43 -10.64 -15.49
N MET A 338 12.42 -9.75 -15.42
CA MET A 338 11.30 -9.68 -16.37
C MET A 338 11.67 -9.02 -17.69
N VAL A 339 12.64 -8.10 -17.66
CA VAL A 339 13.00 -7.23 -18.79
C VAL A 339 14.23 -7.77 -19.51
N PRO A 340 14.17 -8.06 -20.82
CA PRO A 340 15.33 -8.54 -21.56
C PRO A 340 16.33 -7.39 -21.83
N GLY A 341 17.62 -7.75 -21.92
CA GLY A 341 18.71 -6.79 -22.11
C GLY A 341 18.75 -6.10 -23.48
N ILE A 342 17.98 -6.61 -24.45
CA ILE A 342 17.84 -6.02 -25.79
C ILE A 342 16.35 -5.90 -26.10
N LEU A 343 15.92 -4.70 -26.45
CA LEU A 343 14.53 -4.38 -26.81
C LEU A 343 14.45 -3.95 -28.27
N THR A 344 13.41 -4.39 -28.98
CA THR A 344 13.07 -3.86 -30.31
C THR A 344 12.01 -2.79 -30.15
N ALA A 345 12.24 -1.57 -30.62
CA ALA A 345 11.29 -0.47 -30.44
C ALA A 345 9.92 -0.73 -31.10
N SER A 346 9.88 -1.51 -32.19
CA SER A 346 8.65 -1.93 -32.86
C SER A 346 7.74 -2.82 -32.02
N ASP A 347 8.26 -3.48 -30.98
CA ASP A 347 7.48 -4.34 -30.08
C ASP A 347 6.71 -3.55 -29.01
N PHE A 348 6.85 -2.22 -28.99
CA PHE A 348 6.18 -1.32 -28.06
C PHE A 348 5.33 -0.34 -28.85
N LEU A 349 4.01 -0.42 -28.70
CA LEU A 349 3.06 0.48 -29.37
C LEU A 349 2.51 1.50 -28.38
N LEU A 350 2.52 2.76 -28.78
CA LEU A 350 1.96 3.91 -28.08
C LEU A 350 0.82 4.46 -28.94
N ASN A 351 -0.42 4.34 -28.46
CA ASN A 351 -1.63 4.67 -29.23
C ASN A 351 -1.62 4.03 -30.63
N GLY A 352 -1.19 2.77 -30.73
CA GLY A 352 -1.13 1.99 -31.97
C GLY A 352 0.06 2.30 -32.88
N LYS A 353 0.95 3.23 -32.52
CA LYS A 353 2.17 3.53 -33.28
C LYS A 353 3.41 2.99 -32.57
N SER A 354 4.34 2.40 -33.32
CA SER A 354 5.60 1.90 -32.76
C SER A 354 6.42 3.01 -32.13
N ALA A 355 6.97 2.74 -30.94
CA ALA A 355 7.94 3.62 -30.30
C ALA A 355 9.17 3.80 -31.22
N ARG A 356 9.78 4.98 -31.20
CA ARG A 356 11.00 5.23 -31.98
C ARG A 356 12.21 4.54 -31.36
N LYS A 357 12.24 4.46 -30.02
CA LYS A 357 13.33 3.87 -29.25
C LYS A 357 12.76 3.16 -28.04
N ALA A 358 13.36 2.02 -27.69
CA ALA A 358 13.12 1.31 -26.44
C ALA A 358 14.48 0.99 -25.80
N THR A 359 14.67 1.37 -24.53
CA THR A 359 15.92 1.13 -23.80
C THR A 359 15.61 0.52 -22.44
N ALA A 360 16.33 -0.53 -22.05
CA ALA A 360 16.16 -1.18 -20.75
C ALA A 360 17.30 -0.82 -19.80
N VAL A 361 16.98 -0.56 -18.53
CA VAL A 361 17.94 -0.47 -17.42
C VAL A 361 17.31 -1.13 -16.19
N GLY A 362 17.83 -2.30 -15.80
CA GLY A 362 17.25 -3.07 -14.70
C GLY A 362 15.82 -3.51 -15.00
N ASN A 363 14.87 -3.14 -14.13
CA ASN A 363 13.44 -3.39 -14.32
C ASN A 363 12.71 -2.27 -15.08
N ARG A 364 13.42 -1.24 -15.56
CA ARG A 364 12.83 -0.09 -16.26
C ARG A 364 13.01 -0.19 -17.77
N VAL A 365 11.96 0.17 -18.50
CA VAL A 365 11.93 0.30 -19.96
C VAL A 365 11.53 1.72 -20.32
N ALA A 366 12.44 2.48 -20.91
CA ALA A 366 12.20 3.81 -21.43
C ALA A 366 11.82 3.74 -22.91
N LEU A 367 10.65 4.28 -23.25
CA LEU A 367 10.06 4.31 -24.58
C LEU A 367 9.97 5.75 -25.08
N VAL A 368 10.50 6.03 -26.26
CA VAL A 368 10.41 7.36 -26.88
C VAL A 368 9.29 7.38 -27.91
N ALA A 369 8.35 8.33 -27.75
CA ALA A 369 7.21 8.49 -28.66
C ALA A 369 7.67 8.74 -30.11
N PRO A 370 6.97 8.20 -31.13
CA PRO A 370 7.36 8.35 -32.52
C PRO A 370 7.24 9.79 -33.03
N THR A 371 7.84 10.07 -34.18
CA THR A 371 7.68 11.35 -34.88
C THR A 371 6.22 11.56 -35.31
N GLY A 372 5.70 12.79 -35.19
CA GLY A 372 4.30 13.10 -35.43
C GLY A 372 3.32 12.44 -34.45
N PHE A 373 3.76 12.18 -33.21
CA PHE A 373 2.89 11.70 -32.14
C PHE A 373 2.08 12.88 -31.57
N LYS A 374 0.74 12.77 -31.62
CA LYS A 374 -0.16 13.80 -31.09
C LYS A 374 -0.03 13.82 -29.56
N ALA A 375 0.27 14.99 -29.00
CA ALA A 375 0.31 15.19 -27.55
C ALA A 375 -1.01 14.76 -26.90
N THR A 376 -0.92 13.96 -25.84
CA THR A 376 -2.08 13.40 -25.14
C THR A 376 -1.70 12.94 -23.74
N SER A 377 -2.63 13.06 -22.79
CA SER A 377 -2.53 12.47 -21.46
C SER A 377 -2.95 11.00 -21.45
N LYS A 378 -3.81 10.59 -22.38
CA LYS A 378 -4.32 9.23 -22.52
C LYS A 378 -3.44 8.46 -23.48
N VAL A 379 -2.71 7.49 -22.95
CA VAL A 379 -1.75 6.64 -23.66
C VAL A 379 -2.14 5.18 -23.49
N LYS A 380 -2.62 4.57 -24.58
CA LYS A 380 -2.71 3.12 -24.72
C LYS A 380 -1.32 2.57 -25.00
N VAL A 381 -0.88 1.65 -24.16
CA VAL A 381 0.41 0.97 -24.26
C VAL A 381 0.16 -0.49 -24.58
N GLU A 382 0.80 -0.97 -25.65
CA GLU A 382 0.84 -2.39 -25.99
C GLU A 382 2.29 -2.84 -26.08
N VAL A 383 2.71 -3.63 -25.11
CA VAL A 383 3.96 -4.38 -25.15
C VAL A 383 3.63 -5.72 -25.77
N THR A 384 4.03 -5.91 -27.02
CA THR A 384 3.66 -7.12 -27.75
C THR A 384 4.40 -8.33 -27.17
N TYR A 385 3.89 -9.52 -27.48
CA TYR A 385 4.56 -10.78 -27.13
C TYR A 385 6.00 -10.87 -27.70
N GLY A 386 6.28 -10.14 -28.79
CA GLY A 386 7.61 -10.00 -29.41
C GLY A 386 8.63 -9.20 -28.58
N ALA A 387 8.18 -8.46 -27.55
CA ALA A 387 9.05 -7.72 -26.64
C ALA A 387 9.81 -8.61 -25.64
N TRP A 388 9.43 -9.90 -25.52
CA TRP A 388 10.04 -10.86 -24.58
C TRP A 388 10.01 -10.45 -23.10
N ILE A 389 9.02 -9.65 -22.69
CA ILE A 389 8.73 -9.43 -21.28
C ILE A 389 8.12 -10.70 -20.68
N SER A 390 8.61 -11.11 -19.50
CA SER A 390 8.05 -12.21 -18.73
C SER A 390 7.37 -11.74 -17.45
N ASN A 391 6.41 -12.51 -16.95
CA ASN A 391 5.81 -12.29 -15.63
C ASN A 391 6.81 -12.58 -14.50
N PRO A 392 6.59 -12.05 -13.29
CA PRO A 392 7.30 -12.47 -12.09
C PRO A 392 7.30 -14.01 -11.94
N LYS A 393 8.44 -14.58 -11.55
CA LYS A 393 8.62 -16.04 -11.42
C LYS A 393 7.91 -16.63 -10.21
N THR A 394 7.44 -15.78 -9.29
CA THR A 394 6.70 -16.18 -8.11
C THR A 394 5.23 -15.86 -8.35
N ALA A 395 4.33 -16.81 -8.13
CA ALA A 395 2.89 -16.53 -8.14
C ALA A 395 2.55 -15.54 -7.02
N GLY A 396 1.65 -14.60 -7.28
CA GLY A 396 1.37 -13.52 -6.35
C GLY A 396 0.66 -12.35 -7.02
N SER A 397 0.44 -11.30 -6.24
CA SER A 397 -0.16 -10.05 -6.73
C SER A 397 0.95 -9.03 -6.96
N TYR A 398 0.94 -8.38 -8.12
CA TYR A 398 1.99 -7.45 -8.54
C TYR A 398 1.42 -6.20 -9.18
N THR A 399 2.20 -5.14 -9.22
CA THR A 399 1.88 -3.86 -9.86
C THR A 399 2.94 -3.49 -10.91
N LEU A 400 2.55 -2.71 -11.91
CA LEU A 400 3.42 -2.12 -12.94
C LEU A 400 3.35 -0.60 -12.79
N LYS A 401 4.47 0.11 -12.91
CA LYS A 401 4.44 1.59 -12.93
C LYS A 401 4.69 2.12 -14.34
N ALA A 402 4.01 3.21 -14.68
CA ALA A 402 4.19 3.95 -15.92
C ALA A 402 4.40 5.43 -15.60
N THR A 403 5.40 6.08 -16.22
CA THR A 403 5.77 7.47 -15.91
C THR A 403 5.87 8.32 -17.17
N VAL A 404 5.22 9.48 -17.19
CA VAL A 404 5.32 10.49 -18.25
C VAL A 404 5.52 11.86 -17.62
N SER A 405 6.52 12.61 -18.10
CA SER A 405 6.77 14.00 -17.69
C SER A 405 6.78 14.19 -16.16
N GLY A 406 7.37 13.22 -15.44
CA GLY A 406 7.50 13.19 -13.97
C GLY A 406 6.27 12.65 -13.21
N ARG A 407 5.12 12.47 -13.85
CA ARG A 407 3.95 11.84 -13.22
C ARG A 407 4.01 10.33 -13.38
N THR A 408 3.99 9.62 -12.26
CA THR A 408 3.97 8.15 -12.20
C THR A 408 2.56 7.67 -11.87
N LEU A 409 2.06 6.70 -12.64
CA LEU A 409 0.87 5.92 -12.33
C LEU A 409 1.31 4.51 -11.93
N GLU A 410 0.66 3.93 -10.94
CA GLU A 410 0.85 2.53 -10.56
C GLU A 410 -0.39 1.75 -10.96
N SER A 411 -0.23 0.58 -11.57
CA SER A 411 -1.36 -0.23 -11.99
C SER A 411 -2.14 -0.74 -10.79
N LYS A 412 -3.41 -1.10 -11.00
CA LYS A 412 -4.09 -2.02 -10.08
C LYS A 412 -3.29 -3.31 -9.98
N SER A 413 -3.36 -3.97 -8.84
CA SER A 413 -2.67 -5.24 -8.66
C SER A 413 -3.24 -6.28 -9.63
N PHE A 414 -2.37 -6.91 -10.42
CA PHE A 414 -2.72 -8.03 -11.28
C PHE A 414 -2.15 -9.33 -10.69
N SER A 415 -2.92 -10.40 -10.82
CA SER A 415 -2.58 -11.70 -10.26
C SER A 415 -1.78 -12.53 -11.25
N ILE A 416 -0.63 -13.01 -10.79
CA ILE A 416 0.17 -13.99 -11.48
C ILE A 416 -0.17 -15.35 -10.92
N GLY A 417 -0.84 -16.15 -11.74
CA GLY A 417 -1.31 -17.48 -11.40
C GLY A 417 -0.15 -18.45 -11.17
N GLY A 418 -0.27 -19.25 -10.12
CA GLY A 418 0.54 -20.45 -9.96
C GLY A 418 0.02 -21.53 -10.90
N SER A 419 0.34 -21.45 -12.18
CA SER A 419 -0.15 -22.44 -13.13
C SER A 419 0.61 -23.76 -12.97
N SER A 420 0.04 -24.67 -12.19
CA SER A 420 -0.29 -25.97 -12.78
C SER A 420 -1.33 -25.71 -13.86
N VAL A 421 -1.06 -26.07 -15.12
CA VAL A 421 -1.94 -26.92 -15.93
C VAL A 421 -1.31 -27.26 -17.29
N ASN A 422 -1.42 -28.55 -17.59
CA ASN A 422 -1.49 -29.16 -18.92
C ASN A 422 -2.53 -28.43 -19.81
N PRO A 423 -2.25 -28.07 -21.08
CA PRO A 423 -3.18 -27.29 -21.88
C PRO A 423 -4.30 -28.17 -22.46
N THR A 424 -5.54 -27.69 -22.36
CA THR A 424 -6.62 -28.06 -23.29
C THR A 424 -7.19 -26.75 -23.86
N PRO A 425 -7.37 -26.63 -25.20
CA PRO A 425 -7.58 -25.34 -25.86
C PRO A 425 -9.06 -24.95 -25.93
N THR A 426 -9.33 -23.65 -25.78
CA THR A 426 -10.54 -23.01 -26.34
C THR A 426 -10.15 -21.70 -27.03
N ASN A 427 -10.54 -21.61 -28.31
CA ASN A 427 -10.41 -20.49 -29.23
C ASN A 427 -11.33 -19.32 -28.82
N PRO A 428 -10.93 -18.05 -29.01
CA PRO A 428 -11.59 -17.27 -30.06
C PRO A 428 -10.69 -16.28 -30.85
N THR A 429 -10.85 -16.37 -32.18
CA THR A 429 -10.78 -15.36 -33.25
C THR A 429 -9.54 -14.47 -33.47
N ASN A 430 -8.94 -14.72 -34.64
CA ASN A 430 -7.86 -14.05 -35.39
C ASN A 430 -8.07 -12.52 -35.60
N PRO A 431 -6.99 -11.72 -35.73
CA PRO A 431 -6.49 -11.46 -37.08
C PRO A 431 -4.95 -11.53 -37.28
N THR A 432 -4.59 -12.18 -38.39
CA THR A 432 -3.37 -12.10 -39.22
C THR A 432 -2.00 -12.43 -38.60
N ASN A 433 -1.77 -13.74 -38.50
CA ASN A 433 -0.54 -14.53 -38.71
C ASN A 433 0.76 -13.80 -39.15
N PRO A 434 1.86 -14.00 -38.40
CA PRO A 434 3.14 -14.40 -38.96
C PRO A 434 3.39 -15.89 -38.65
N VAL A 435 3.90 -16.60 -39.65
CA VAL A 435 4.17 -18.04 -39.68
C VAL A 435 4.86 -18.56 -38.40
N PRO A 436 4.36 -19.65 -37.76
CA PRO A 436 5.02 -20.26 -36.61
C PRO A 436 6.35 -20.93 -37.02
N VAL A 437 7.46 -20.51 -36.42
CA VAL A 437 8.71 -21.27 -36.47
C VAL A 437 8.60 -22.40 -35.43
N PRO A 438 8.84 -23.68 -35.77
CA PRO A 438 8.72 -24.78 -34.82
C PRO A 438 9.77 -24.66 -33.71
N ASN A 439 9.36 -24.43 -32.46
CA ASN A 439 10.25 -24.47 -31.30
C ASN A 439 10.33 -25.91 -30.79
N THR A 440 11.41 -26.63 -31.09
CA THR A 440 11.66 -27.95 -30.53
C THR A 440 12.21 -27.80 -29.11
N SER A 441 11.49 -28.25 -28.09
CA SER A 441 11.96 -28.19 -26.69
C SER A 441 13.28 -28.95 -26.51
N THR A 442 14.37 -28.25 -26.19
CA THR A 442 15.69 -28.83 -25.92
C THR A 442 16.08 -28.69 -24.44
N ASN A 443 16.79 -29.67 -23.88
CA ASN A 443 17.16 -29.72 -22.46
C ASN A 443 18.66 -29.45 -22.26
N ASN A 444 18.99 -28.30 -21.67
CA ASN A 444 20.36 -27.89 -21.36
C ASN A 444 20.78 -28.12 -19.89
N SER A 445 20.08 -28.98 -19.13
CA SER A 445 20.45 -29.30 -17.74
C SER A 445 21.82 -29.95 -17.57
N THR A 446 22.31 -30.65 -18.61
CA THR A 446 23.67 -31.25 -18.63
C THR A 446 24.67 -30.44 -19.45
N ALA A 447 24.29 -29.24 -19.90
CA ALA A 447 25.22 -28.30 -20.51
C ALA A 447 26.31 -27.90 -19.50
N THR A 448 27.49 -27.54 -19.98
CA THR A 448 28.66 -27.30 -19.11
C THR A 448 29.34 -25.98 -19.43
N ILE A 449 29.93 -25.35 -18.42
CA ILE A 449 30.87 -24.24 -18.56
C ILE A 449 32.11 -24.59 -17.74
N ALA A 450 33.29 -24.52 -18.36
CA ALA A 450 34.55 -24.79 -17.70
C ALA A 450 35.59 -23.71 -18.03
N LEU A 451 36.27 -23.20 -17.01
CA LEU A 451 37.43 -22.33 -17.18
C LEU A 451 38.64 -23.15 -17.60
N THR A 452 39.48 -22.64 -18.49
CA THR A 452 40.76 -23.30 -18.82
C THR A 452 41.83 -23.04 -17.74
N GLN A 453 41.66 -21.98 -16.95
CA GLN A 453 42.50 -21.63 -15.82
C GLN A 453 41.64 -20.96 -14.74
N ASN A 454 41.81 -21.33 -13.47
CA ASN A 454 41.00 -20.78 -12.38
C ASN A 454 41.79 -19.95 -11.35
N ALA A 455 43.09 -19.71 -11.58
CA ALA A 455 43.89 -18.85 -10.72
C ALA A 455 43.36 -17.40 -10.70
N ILE A 456 43.34 -16.81 -9.50
CA ILE A 456 42.90 -15.44 -9.22
C ILE A 456 43.70 -14.44 -10.06
N GLY A 457 43.02 -13.50 -10.72
CA GLY A 457 43.68 -12.44 -11.49
C GLY A 457 44.49 -12.90 -12.70
N LYS A 458 44.39 -14.18 -13.12
CA LYS A 458 45.07 -14.71 -14.32
C LYS A 458 44.12 -14.75 -15.51
N GLN A 459 44.71 -14.67 -16.71
CA GLN A 459 43.98 -14.86 -17.96
C GLN A 459 43.40 -16.27 -18.03
N THR A 460 42.17 -16.38 -18.50
CA THR A 460 41.46 -17.65 -18.66
C THR A 460 40.76 -17.69 -20.02
N GLY A 461 40.61 -18.90 -20.53
CA GLY A 461 39.65 -19.25 -21.58
C GLY A 461 38.39 -19.87 -20.97
N LEU A 462 37.44 -20.23 -21.84
CA LEU A 462 36.15 -20.79 -21.48
C LEU A 462 35.74 -21.89 -22.47
N ASN A 463 35.30 -23.03 -21.97
CA ASN A 463 34.65 -24.09 -22.75
C ASN A 463 33.18 -24.16 -22.36
N VAL A 464 32.27 -23.93 -23.31
CA VAL A 464 30.82 -23.99 -23.12
C VAL A 464 30.23 -25.04 -24.03
N ALA A 465 29.57 -26.05 -23.46
CA ALA A 465 28.90 -27.11 -24.23
C ALA A 465 27.39 -27.03 -24.05
N ILE A 466 26.70 -26.48 -25.04
CA ILE A 466 25.24 -26.45 -25.17
C ILE A 466 24.77 -27.81 -25.69
N LYS A 467 23.71 -28.37 -25.09
CA LYS A 467 23.19 -29.70 -25.42
C LYS A 467 22.13 -29.68 -26.51
N GLY A 468 21.39 -28.59 -26.62
CA GLY A 468 20.45 -28.37 -27.71
C GLY A 468 20.06 -26.90 -27.79
N LEU A 469 19.82 -26.40 -28.99
CA LEU A 469 19.18 -25.11 -29.24
C LEU A 469 17.72 -25.33 -29.58
N GLY A 470 16.79 -24.65 -28.91
CA GLY A 470 15.36 -24.75 -29.24
C GLY A 470 15.03 -24.11 -30.58
N VAL A 471 15.79 -23.08 -30.97
CA VAL A 471 15.71 -22.41 -32.26
C VAL A 471 17.11 -22.35 -32.88
N GLY A 472 17.21 -22.63 -34.18
CA GLY A 472 18.49 -22.59 -34.87
C GLY A 472 19.01 -21.17 -35.05
N LEU A 473 20.34 -21.01 -35.05
CA LEU A 473 21.02 -19.72 -35.26
C LEU A 473 21.50 -19.61 -36.71
N GLN A 474 21.16 -18.54 -37.39
CA GLN A 474 21.68 -18.20 -38.70
C GLN A 474 23.03 -17.51 -38.60
N LYS A 475 23.99 -17.93 -39.42
CA LYS A 475 25.34 -17.36 -39.50
C LYS A 475 25.28 -15.86 -39.74
N GLN A 476 26.25 -15.13 -39.18
CA GLN A 476 26.44 -13.68 -39.38
C GLN A 476 25.29 -12.76 -38.92
N ARG A 477 24.13 -13.31 -38.57
CA ARG A 477 22.93 -12.58 -38.12
C ARG A 477 22.67 -12.82 -36.64
N ASP A 478 22.68 -14.08 -36.24
CA ASP A 478 22.30 -14.52 -34.91
C ASP A 478 23.55 -14.71 -34.05
N PHE A 479 23.42 -14.67 -32.72
CA PHE A 479 24.57 -14.76 -31.83
C PHE A 479 24.30 -15.61 -30.59
N ILE A 480 25.38 -16.13 -30.02
CA ILE A 480 25.43 -16.73 -28.68
C ILE A 480 26.02 -15.67 -27.75
N GLU A 481 25.35 -15.38 -26.65
CA GLU A 481 25.81 -14.40 -25.67
C GLU A 481 26.25 -15.10 -24.39
N ILE A 482 27.47 -14.81 -23.95
CA ILE A 482 28.05 -15.29 -22.70
C ILE A 482 28.20 -14.09 -21.76
N VAL A 483 27.54 -14.16 -20.61
CA VAL A 483 27.53 -13.10 -19.62
C VAL A 483 28.43 -13.49 -18.45
N PHE A 484 29.51 -12.73 -18.28
CA PHE A 484 30.41 -12.90 -17.15
C PHE A 484 29.88 -12.09 -15.94
N PRO A 485 29.97 -12.63 -14.72
CA PRO A 485 29.57 -11.87 -13.53
C PRO A 485 30.59 -10.77 -13.21
N VAL A 486 30.17 -9.81 -12.38
CA VAL A 486 31.04 -8.75 -11.87
C VAL A 486 32.29 -9.35 -11.19
N GLY A 487 33.44 -8.74 -11.47
CA GLY A 487 34.75 -9.20 -11.00
C GLY A 487 35.63 -9.78 -12.11
N TYR A 488 35.06 -10.41 -13.15
CA TYR A 488 35.83 -10.75 -14.35
C TYR A 488 36.25 -9.47 -15.07
N LYS A 489 37.44 -9.44 -15.66
CA LYS A 489 37.81 -8.37 -16.62
C LYS A 489 37.65 -8.91 -18.03
N VAL A 490 36.59 -8.47 -18.71
CA VAL A 490 36.37 -8.74 -20.13
C VAL A 490 36.94 -7.56 -20.93
N PRO A 491 37.86 -7.79 -21.90
CA PRO A 491 38.46 -6.70 -22.67
C PRO A 491 37.44 -6.11 -23.66
N ALA A 492 37.55 -4.82 -23.95
CA ALA A 492 36.66 -4.11 -24.87
C ALA A 492 36.68 -4.67 -26.31
N TYR A 493 37.72 -5.43 -26.67
CA TYR A 493 37.86 -6.11 -27.95
C TYR A 493 38.39 -7.53 -27.74
N ILE A 494 37.76 -8.50 -28.41
CA ILE A 494 38.21 -9.88 -28.52
C ILE A 494 38.29 -10.21 -30.00
N ALA A 495 39.48 -10.59 -30.48
CA ALA A 495 39.64 -11.00 -31.88
C ALA A 495 38.79 -12.26 -32.17
N PRO A 496 37.99 -12.30 -33.25
CA PRO A 496 37.15 -13.47 -33.57
C PRO A 496 37.93 -14.78 -33.68
N ALA A 497 39.19 -14.73 -34.10
CA ALA A 497 40.10 -15.89 -34.17
C ALA A 497 40.34 -16.57 -32.80
N ASN A 498 40.09 -15.88 -31.69
CA ASN A 498 40.24 -16.44 -30.34
C ASN A 498 38.98 -17.19 -29.86
N ILE A 499 37.89 -17.18 -30.63
CA ILE A 499 36.65 -17.87 -30.30
C ILE A 499 36.27 -18.82 -31.44
N SER A 500 35.86 -20.04 -31.10
CA SER A 500 35.27 -20.97 -32.07
C SER A 500 33.91 -21.46 -31.60
N VAL A 501 33.03 -21.74 -32.56
CA VAL A 501 31.73 -22.39 -32.36
C VAL A 501 31.72 -23.65 -33.21
N ASN A 502 31.51 -24.81 -32.59
CA ASN A 502 31.60 -26.13 -33.22
C ASN A 502 32.93 -26.36 -33.97
N GLY A 503 34.03 -25.80 -33.44
CA GLY A 503 35.38 -25.92 -34.00
C GLY A 503 35.69 -24.95 -35.14
N VAL A 504 34.72 -24.16 -35.60
CA VAL A 504 34.90 -23.14 -36.63
C VAL A 504 35.05 -21.77 -35.97
N GLY A 505 36.03 -20.97 -36.41
CA GLY A 505 36.24 -19.62 -35.88
C GLY A 505 34.98 -18.76 -35.98
N ALA A 506 34.73 -17.93 -34.96
CA ALA A 506 33.60 -17.00 -34.97
C ALA A 506 33.75 -15.99 -36.13
N ASN A 507 32.64 -15.62 -36.75
CA ASN A 507 32.63 -14.65 -37.85
C ASN A 507 32.90 -13.24 -37.30
N PHE A 508 32.25 -12.93 -36.19
CA PHE A 508 32.36 -11.66 -35.52
C PHE A 508 32.15 -11.84 -34.01
N VAL A 509 32.81 -11.00 -33.22
CA VAL A 509 32.68 -10.98 -31.76
C VAL A 509 32.49 -9.54 -31.33
N ALA A 510 31.43 -9.27 -30.58
CA ALA A 510 31.20 -7.99 -29.94
C ALA A 510 31.28 -8.14 -28.42
N VAL A 511 31.82 -7.12 -27.75
CA VAL A 511 31.85 -7.05 -26.29
C VAL A 511 31.03 -5.85 -25.84
N ARG A 512 30.13 -6.07 -24.87
CA ARG A 512 29.31 -5.03 -24.24
C ARG A 512 29.45 -5.16 -22.73
N GLY A 513 30.44 -4.47 -22.16
CA GLY A 513 30.78 -4.63 -20.74
C GLY A 513 31.21 -6.07 -20.43
N GLN A 514 30.41 -6.79 -19.65
CA GLN A 514 30.68 -8.19 -19.29
C GLN A 514 30.10 -9.22 -20.26
N ASN A 515 29.42 -8.77 -21.32
CA ASN A 515 28.72 -9.63 -22.24
C ASN A 515 29.56 -9.83 -23.49
N VAL A 516 29.78 -11.08 -23.89
CA VAL A 516 30.49 -11.45 -25.12
C VAL A 516 29.49 -12.05 -26.08
N LEU A 517 29.21 -11.35 -27.18
CA LEU A 517 28.31 -11.77 -28.25
C LEU A 517 29.13 -12.41 -29.37
N ILE A 518 28.80 -13.66 -29.70
CA ILE A 518 29.56 -14.50 -30.63
C ILE A 518 28.66 -14.82 -31.81
N TYR A 519 29.01 -14.29 -32.98
CA TYR A 519 28.29 -14.55 -34.23
C TYR A 519 28.96 -15.75 -34.93
N PRO A 520 28.28 -16.90 -35.08
CA PRO A 520 28.86 -18.07 -35.71
C PRO A 520 29.06 -17.84 -37.22
N SER A 521 30.09 -18.49 -37.78
CA SER A 521 30.40 -18.47 -39.22
C SER A 521 29.57 -19.45 -40.04
N GLN A 522 28.78 -20.29 -39.36
CA GLN A 522 27.92 -21.32 -39.96
C GLN A 522 26.58 -21.36 -39.25
N ASP A 523 25.54 -21.78 -39.97
CA ASP A 523 24.22 -21.97 -39.39
C ASP A 523 24.27 -23.11 -38.37
N ILE A 524 23.56 -22.95 -37.26
CA ILE A 524 23.43 -23.96 -36.21
C ILE A 524 21.96 -24.36 -36.15
N PRO A 525 21.56 -25.53 -36.68
CA PRO A 525 20.15 -25.91 -36.73
C PRO A 525 19.51 -26.07 -35.34
N ALA A 526 18.19 -25.93 -35.26
CA ALA A 526 17.44 -26.27 -34.05
C ALA A 526 17.65 -27.74 -33.66
N ALA A 527 17.47 -28.06 -32.38
CA ALA A 527 17.71 -29.36 -31.76
C ALA A 527 19.15 -29.89 -31.86
N THR A 528 20.12 -29.06 -32.29
CA THR A 528 21.54 -29.44 -32.34
C THR A 528 22.33 -28.88 -31.18
N ASN A 529 23.42 -29.55 -30.84
CA ASN A 529 24.37 -29.09 -29.83
C ASN A 529 25.28 -27.99 -30.39
N ALA A 530 25.80 -27.16 -29.50
CA ALA A 530 26.79 -26.14 -29.84
C ALA A 530 27.92 -26.12 -28.80
N ASN A 531 29.17 -26.21 -29.26
CA ASN A 531 30.35 -26.15 -28.41
C ASN A 531 31.13 -24.86 -28.70
N ILE A 532 31.28 -24.01 -27.70
CA ILE A 532 31.96 -22.73 -27.79
C ILE A 532 33.27 -22.83 -27.03
N VAL A 533 34.37 -22.47 -27.68
CA VAL A 533 35.70 -22.42 -27.06
C VAL A 533 36.23 -21.00 -27.19
N ILE A 534 36.45 -20.35 -26.05
CA ILE A 534 37.16 -19.08 -25.92
C ILE A 534 38.58 -19.38 -25.47
N ASN A 535 39.58 -19.05 -26.29
CA ASN A 535 40.98 -19.25 -25.95
C ASN A 535 41.46 -18.22 -24.91
N PRO A 536 42.44 -18.56 -24.04
CA PRO A 536 43.03 -17.60 -23.09
C PRO A 536 43.59 -16.34 -23.76
N ALA A 537 43.99 -16.41 -25.03
CA ALA A 537 44.41 -15.27 -25.85
C ALA A 537 43.28 -14.23 -26.09
N ALA A 538 42.03 -14.55 -25.75
CA ALA A 538 40.93 -13.59 -25.66
C ALA A 538 41.12 -12.58 -24.50
N ASN A 539 42.15 -12.75 -23.66
CA ASN A 539 42.55 -11.83 -22.59
C ASN A 539 41.46 -11.56 -21.53
N ILE A 540 40.50 -12.48 -21.35
CA ILE A 540 39.55 -12.45 -20.22
C ILE A 540 40.30 -12.82 -18.95
N VAL A 541 40.19 -12.00 -17.90
CA VAL A 541 40.91 -12.20 -16.63
C VAL A 541 39.96 -12.61 -15.53
N ASN A 542 40.34 -13.65 -14.78
CA ASN A 542 39.61 -14.09 -13.59
C ASN A 542 39.52 -12.98 -12.52
N PRO A 543 38.45 -12.96 -11.73
CA PRO A 543 38.31 -12.08 -10.57
C PRO A 543 39.49 -12.13 -9.60
N ALA A 544 39.70 -11.02 -8.90
CA ALA A 544 40.71 -10.87 -7.85
C ALA A 544 40.30 -11.53 -6.51
N VAL A 545 39.05 -11.99 -6.41
CA VAL A 545 38.49 -12.60 -5.20
C VAL A 545 38.29 -14.08 -5.42
N LYS A 546 38.68 -14.90 -4.44
CA LYS A 546 38.38 -16.33 -4.41
C LYS A 546 36.88 -16.52 -4.18
N ASN A 547 36.15 -17.02 -5.17
CA ASN A 547 34.73 -17.31 -5.03
C ASN A 547 34.26 -18.29 -6.11
N THR A 548 33.03 -18.77 -5.96
CA THR A 548 32.27 -19.40 -7.04
C THR A 548 31.49 -18.33 -7.80
N TYR A 549 31.65 -18.31 -9.11
CA TYR A 549 31.04 -17.33 -10.01
C TYR A 549 30.07 -18.03 -10.96
N SER A 550 28.91 -17.45 -11.23
CA SER A 550 27.95 -18.00 -12.19
C SER A 550 28.10 -17.31 -13.54
N ILE A 551 28.48 -18.07 -14.58
CA ILE A 551 28.50 -17.59 -15.96
C ILE A 551 27.22 -18.04 -16.64
N SER A 552 26.58 -17.14 -17.38
CA SER A 552 25.28 -17.36 -18.02
C SER A 552 25.40 -17.38 -19.54
N VAL A 553 24.59 -18.21 -20.21
CA VAL A 553 24.60 -18.38 -21.67
C VAL A 553 23.20 -18.11 -22.22
N PHE A 554 23.14 -17.36 -23.32
CA PHE A 554 21.92 -16.97 -24.04
C PHE A 554 22.14 -17.10 -25.55
N THR A 555 21.07 -17.03 -26.34
CA THR A 555 21.15 -16.86 -27.80
C THR A 555 20.19 -15.77 -28.28
N SER A 556 20.43 -15.20 -29.47
CA SER A 556 19.59 -14.15 -30.04
C SER A 556 18.18 -14.63 -30.41
N GLU A 557 18.05 -15.92 -30.71
CA GLU A 557 16.79 -16.58 -31.08
C GLU A 557 16.03 -17.12 -29.86
N GLU A 558 16.75 -17.41 -28.76
CA GLU A 558 16.21 -17.88 -27.49
C GLU A 558 16.54 -16.85 -26.40
N ARG A 559 15.76 -15.77 -26.33
CA ARG A 559 16.04 -14.58 -25.49
C ARG A 559 15.77 -14.80 -23.98
N GLY A 560 15.78 -16.05 -23.51
CA GLY A 560 15.78 -16.43 -22.10
C GLY A 560 17.11 -17.10 -21.71
N LEU A 561 17.39 -17.25 -20.40
CA LEU A 561 18.59 -17.94 -19.95
C LEU A 561 18.60 -19.38 -20.47
N LEU A 562 19.54 -19.69 -21.36
CA LEU A 562 19.68 -21.04 -21.89
C LEU A 562 20.16 -21.99 -20.80
N PHE A 563 21.17 -21.55 -20.04
CA PHE A 563 21.60 -22.11 -18.76
C PHE A 563 22.68 -21.22 -18.14
N ALA A 564 22.91 -21.40 -16.83
CA ALA A 564 24.08 -20.85 -16.14
C ALA A 564 24.83 -21.96 -15.40
N ARG A 565 26.13 -21.78 -15.21
CA ARG A 565 26.95 -22.72 -14.43
C ARG A 565 27.91 -21.97 -13.51
N ALA A 566 28.04 -22.53 -12.31
CA ALA A 566 29.03 -22.15 -11.33
C ALA A 566 30.43 -22.58 -11.79
N VAL A 567 31.38 -21.66 -11.77
CA VAL A 567 32.81 -21.88 -11.98
C VAL A 567 33.58 -21.34 -10.77
N GLY A 568 34.52 -22.12 -10.23
CA GLY A 568 35.31 -21.70 -9.07
C GLY A 568 36.58 -20.98 -9.50
N VAL A 569 36.88 -19.82 -8.91
CA VAL A 569 38.11 -19.04 -9.10
C VAL A 569 38.88 -19.00 -7.77
N GLY A 570 40.19 -19.29 -7.81
CA GLY A 570 41.04 -19.42 -6.62
C GLY A 570 40.76 -20.68 -5.78
N MET A 571 39.94 -21.59 -6.29
CA MET A 571 39.64 -22.89 -5.70
C MET A 571 40.63 -23.93 -6.23
N ALA A 572 41.01 -24.91 -5.42
CA ALA A 572 41.91 -25.98 -5.89
C ALA A 572 41.32 -26.63 -7.15
N SER A 573 42.07 -26.60 -8.25
CA SER A 573 41.68 -27.31 -9.48
C SER A 573 41.61 -28.81 -9.17
N PRO A 574 40.57 -29.55 -9.56
CA PRO A 574 40.66 -30.99 -9.63
C PRO A 574 41.84 -31.37 -10.53
N PRO A 575 42.57 -32.47 -10.26
CA PRO A 575 43.71 -32.88 -11.07
C PRO A 575 43.31 -32.98 -12.56
N GLN A 576 44.11 -32.34 -13.41
CA GLN A 576 43.96 -32.39 -14.87
C GLN A 576 43.97 -33.86 -15.35
N GLN A 577 42.88 -34.31 -15.96
CA GLN A 577 42.93 -35.50 -16.81
C GLN A 577 43.63 -35.13 -18.13
N LYS A 578 44.74 -35.82 -18.39
CA LYS A 578 45.40 -35.89 -19.70
C LYS A 578 44.42 -36.40 -20.78
N PRO A 579 44.63 -36.05 -22.06
CA PRO A 579 43.65 -36.29 -23.11
C PRO A 579 43.47 -37.80 -23.34
N VAL A 580 42.22 -38.26 -23.26
CA VAL A 580 41.83 -39.63 -23.62
C VAL A 580 40.92 -39.60 -24.85
N THR A 581 41.38 -40.33 -25.85
CA THR A 581 40.81 -40.68 -27.14
C THR A 581 39.52 -41.52 -27.01
N SER A 582 38.54 -41.21 -27.88
CA SER A 582 37.41 -42.01 -28.41
C SER A 582 36.82 -43.21 -27.62
N THR A 583 35.54 -43.05 -27.21
CA THR A 583 34.41 -44.03 -27.05
C THR A 583 34.53 -45.19 -26.03
N PRO A 584 33.41 -45.77 -25.50
CA PRO A 584 31.99 -45.62 -25.83
C PRO A 584 31.08 -45.14 -24.66
N GLN A 585 29.83 -44.80 -25.01
CA GLN A 585 28.77 -44.30 -24.14
C GLN A 585 28.55 -45.14 -22.86
N GLN A 586 28.47 -44.45 -21.71
CA GLN A 586 27.91 -45.02 -20.49
C GLN A 586 26.38 -44.84 -20.52
N PRO A 587 25.57 -45.84 -20.09
CA PRO A 587 24.14 -45.90 -20.38
C PRO A 587 23.35 -44.71 -19.82
N GLN A 588 22.33 -44.27 -20.55
CA GLN A 588 21.34 -43.31 -20.08
C GLN A 588 20.75 -43.76 -18.74
N GLN A 589 20.87 -42.92 -17.71
CA GLN A 589 20.20 -43.16 -16.44
C GLN A 589 18.70 -42.91 -16.61
N PRO A 590 17.81 -43.88 -16.30
CA PRO A 590 16.38 -43.72 -16.48
C PRO A 590 15.83 -42.58 -15.62
N SER A 591 14.79 -41.91 -16.11
CA SER A 591 13.95 -41.00 -15.33
C SER A 591 13.48 -41.69 -14.05
N THR A 592 14.03 -41.33 -12.89
CA THR A 592 13.60 -41.87 -11.60
C THR A 592 12.19 -41.39 -11.30
N THR A 593 11.23 -42.32 -11.35
CA THR A 593 9.89 -42.16 -10.79
C THR A 593 10.02 -41.91 -9.28
N ILE A 594 9.58 -40.73 -8.83
CA ILE A 594 9.54 -40.39 -7.39
C ILE A 594 8.48 -41.28 -6.73
N PRO A 595 8.83 -42.08 -5.71
CA PRO A 595 7.86 -42.95 -5.05
C PRO A 595 6.70 -42.16 -4.43
N ALA A 596 5.47 -42.67 -4.55
CA ALA A 596 4.27 -42.02 -4.03
C ALA A 596 4.28 -41.86 -2.49
N ASN A 597 5.10 -42.64 -1.79
CA ASN A 597 5.34 -42.58 -0.35
C ASN A 597 6.53 -41.67 0.05
N SER A 598 7.07 -40.87 -0.87
CA SER A 598 8.13 -39.92 -0.55
C SER A 598 7.59 -38.74 0.27
N ALA A 599 8.34 -38.36 1.30
CA ALA A 599 8.18 -37.06 1.94
C ALA A 599 8.90 -36.01 1.09
N SER A 600 8.27 -34.89 0.78
CA SER A 600 8.93 -33.81 0.05
C SER A 600 8.72 -32.46 0.70
N PHE A 601 9.66 -31.54 0.54
CA PHE A 601 9.49 -30.16 0.99
C PHE A 601 10.18 -29.22 0.03
N LYS A 602 9.64 -28.02 -0.13
CA LYS A 602 10.27 -26.96 -0.90
C LYS A 602 11.19 -26.16 0.01
N VAL A 603 12.40 -25.87 -0.47
CA VAL A 603 13.34 -25.00 0.25
C VAL A 603 12.73 -23.60 0.40
N ASN A 604 12.92 -22.98 1.57
CA ASN A 604 12.36 -21.71 2.01
C ASN A 604 10.84 -21.69 2.20
N THR A 605 10.21 -22.87 2.33
CA THR A 605 8.78 -22.98 2.66
C THR A 605 8.59 -23.79 3.93
N ALA A 606 7.86 -23.27 4.92
CA ALA A 606 7.67 -23.90 6.24
C ALA A 606 6.59 -24.99 6.23
N ASN A 607 6.70 -25.94 5.29
CA ASN A 607 5.83 -27.11 5.22
C ASN A 607 6.54 -28.29 4.53
N PHE A 608 5.96 -29.48 4.66
CA PHE A 608 6.32 -30.65 3.87
C PHE A 608 5.07 -31.36 3.38
N ASN A 609 5.22 -32.17 2.34
CA ASN A 609 4.19 -33.00 1.75
C ASN A 609 4.48 -34.48 2.04
N LEU A 610 3.47 -35.21 2.47
CA LEU A 610 3.52 -36.66 2.66
C LEU A 610 2.18 -37.25 2.22
N HIS A 611 2.21 -38.27 1.35
CA HIS A 611 1.02 -38.91 0.80
C HIS A 611 0.02 -37.93 0.15
N GLY A 612 0.54 -36.90 -0.54
CA GLY A 612 -0.28 -35.87 -1.19
C GLY A 612 -0.95 -34.89 -0.24
N LYS A 613 -0.67 -34.93 1.07
CA LYS A 613 -1.14 -33.96 2.08
C LYS A 613 0.00 -33.06 2.54
N THR A 614 -0.31 -31.79 2.79
CA THR A 614 0.65 -30.78 3.27
C THR A 614 0.57 -30.63 4.78
N TYR A 615 1.72 -30.61 5.45
CA TYR A 615 1.87 -30.50 6.90
C TYR A 615 2.82 -29.33 7.24
N PRO A 616 2.53 -28.54 8.29
CA PRO A 616 3.35 -27.39 8.64
C PRO A 616 4.69 -27.80 9.27
N LEU A 617 5.72 -27.01 9.04
CA LEU A 617 6.98 -27.04 9.80
C LEU A 617 7.07 -25.78 10.65
N SER A 618 7.58 -25.91 11.86
CA SER A 618 7.86 -24.76 12.74
C SER A 618 8.90 -23.79 12.15
N VAL A 619 9.80 -24.28 11.30
CA VAL A 619 10.82 -23.48 10.59
C VAL A 619 11.00 -23.99 9.17
N ALA A 620 11.12 -23.08 8.20
CA ALA A 620 11.38 -23.42 6.81
C ALA A 620 12.75 -24.10 6.61
N PRO A 621 12.82 -25.24 5.89
CA PRO A 621 14.08 -25.80 5.40
C PRO A 621 14.81 -24.78 4.51
N TYR A 622 16.13 -24.73 4.57
CA TYR A 622 16.92 -23.76 3.79
C TYR A 622 18.23 -24.38 3.31
N ILE A 623 18.89 -23.74 2.34
CA ILE A 623 20.23 -24.15 1.91
C ILE A 623 21.26 -23.31 2.65
N ALA A 624 22.11 -23.95 3.43
CA ALA A 624 23.28 -23.36 4.05
C ALA A 624 24.53 -23.61 3.20
N ASP A 625 25.48 -22.67 3.24
CA ASP A 625 26.77 -22.74 2.55
C ASP A 625 26.64 -23.07 1.04
N GLY A 626 25.51 -22.68 0.44
CA GLY A 626 25.20 -22.84 -0.99
C GLY A 626 24.91 -24.27 -1.47
N ASN A 627 25.04 -25.31 -0.63
CA ASN A 627 24.84 -26.70 -1.07
C ASN A 627 24.34 -27.67 0.02
N THR A 628 24.19 -27.21 1.26
CA THR A 628 23.74 -28.06 2.38
C THR A 628 22.27 -27.75 2.70
N THR A 629 21.34 -28.65 2.38
CA THR A 629 19.96 -28.48 2.83
C THR A 629 19.83 -28.76 4.32
N MET A 630 19.45 -27.74 5.08
CA MET A 630 19.16 -27.75 6.51
C MET A 630 17.66 -27.91 6.72
N VAL A 631 17.28 -28.86 7.56
CA VAL A 631 15.87 -29.25 7.78
C VAL A 631 15.60 -29.31 9.28
N PRO A 632 14.43 -28.85 9.76
CA PRO A 632 14.10 -28.94 11.19
C PRO A 632 14.05 -30.39 11.66
N ALA A 633 14.51 -30.65 12.90
CA ALA A 633 14.43 -31.97 13.52
C ALA A 633 13.01 -32.58 13.47
N GLN A 634 11.99 -31.72 13.55
CA GLN A 634 10.57 -32.07 13.39
C GLN A 634 10.27 -32.88 12.12
N PHE A 635 10.89 -32.55 10.99
CA PHE A 635 10.66 -33.24 9.71
C PHE A 635 10.98 -34.73 9.80
N PHE A 636 12.03 -35.13 10.51
CA PHE A 636 12.41 -36.54 10.62
C PHE A 636 11.41 -37.34 11.46
N LYS A 637 10.81 -36.71 12.48
CA LYS A 637 9.73 -37.30 13.28
C LYS A 637 8.44 -37.43 12.49
N GLU A 638 8.02 -36.36 11.84
CA GLU A 638 6.67 -36.25 11.28
C GLU A 638 6.57 -36.75 9.85
N ALA A 639 7.61 -36.56 9.04
CA ALA A 639 7.61 -36.94 7.63
C ALA A 639 8.17 -38.34 7.39
N LEU A 640 9.15 -38.77 8.20
CA LEU A 640 9.84 -40.05 8.02
C LEU A 640 9.51 -41.10 9.10
N ALA A 641 8.65 -40.73 10.06
CA ALA A 641 8.27 -41.56 11.21
C ALA A 641 9.48 -42.10 12.02
N LEU A 642 10.59 -41.34 12.06
CA LEU A 642 11.77 -41.69 12.84
C LEU A 642 11.61 -41.22 14.28
N THR A 643 12.10 -42.02 15.24
CA THR A 643 12.15 -41.57 16.63
C THR A 643 13.17 -40.44 16.73
N THR A 644 12.69 -39.21 16.89
CA THR A 644 13.53 -38.02 16.98
C THR A 644 13.31 -37.34 18.33
N GLN A 645 14.38 -37.17 19.08
CA GLN A 645 14.39 -36.46 20.36
C GLN A 645 15.23 -35.20 20.18
N TRP A 646 14.71 -34.04 20.57
CA TRP A 646 15.47 -32.80 20.51
C TRP A 646 15.16 -31.89 21.70
N ASN A 647 16.13 -31.05 22.01
CA ASN A 647 16.01 -29.87 22.85
C ASN A 647 16.87 -28.75 22.24
N ASN A 648 17.01 -27.61 22.92
CA ASN A 648 17.75 -26.47 22.38
C ASN A 648 19.27 -26.71 22.26
N THR A 649 19.80 -27.82 22.80
CA THR A 649 21.25 -28.11 22.81
C THR A 649 21.62 -29.36 22.00
N SER A 650 20.68 -30.27 21.73
CA SER A 650 20.96 -31.56 21.10
C SER A 650 19.78 -32.12 20.30
N VAL A 651 20.10 -32.92 19.27
CA VAL A 651 19.13 -33.70 18.49
C VAL A 651 19.64 -35.14 18.38
N ALA A 652 18.77 -36.13 18.58
CA ALA A 652 19.02 -37.52 18.29
C ALA A 652 17.95 -38.05 17.32
N VAL A 653 18.38 -38.53 16.15
CA VAL A 653 17.51 -39.21 15.17
C VAL A 653 17.81 -40.71 15.22
N ILE A 654 16.79 -41.52 15.48
CA ILE A 654 16.91 -42.96 15.75
C ILE A 654 16.10 -43.75 14.71
N SER A 655 16.75 -44.74 14.09
CA SER A 655 16.11 -45.72 13.22
C SER A 655 16.60 -47.13 13.59
N GLY A 656 15.74 -47.92 14.25
CA GLY A 656 16.12 -49.23 14.79
C GLY A 656 17.27 -49.14 15.79
N THR A 657 18.39 -49.83 15.52
CA THR A 657 19.60 -49.80 16.36
C THR A 657 20.57 -48.67 16.01
N LYS A 658 20.32 -47.91 14.93
CA LYS A 658 21.18 -46.80 14.50
C LYS A 658 20.71 -45.48 15.12
N VAL A 659 21.65 -44.75 15.72
CA VAL A 659 21.41 -43.43 16.33
C VAL A 659 22.39 -42.43 15.74
N VAL A 660 21.87 -41.31 15.21
CA VAL A 660 22.66 -40.15 14.80
C VAL A 660 22.39 -39.00 15.76
N LYS A 661 23.42 -38.61 16.54
CA LYS A 661 23.35 -37.52 17.52
C LYS A 661 24.07 -36.28 17.02
N PHE A 662 23.40 -35.15 17.16
CA PHE A 662 23.85 -33.82 16.80
C PHE A 662 23.87 -32.93 18.04
N THR A 663 24.85 -32.05 18.12
CA THR A 663 24.93 -31.01 19.17
C THR A 663 24.81 -29.65 18.48
N VAL A 664 23.90 -28.81 18.98
CA VAL A 664 23.69 -27.45 18.44
C VAL A 664 24.98 -26.65 18.54
N GLY A 665 25.35 -25.96 17.46
CA GLY A 665 26.61 -25.22 17.33
C GLY A 665 27.82 -26.06 16.94
N SER A 666 27.74 -27.41 17.00
CA SER A 666 28.85 -28.27 16.60
C SER A 666 28.86 -28.52 15.09
N LYS A 667 30.07 -28.62 14.53
CA LYS A 667 30.32 -29.09 13.16
C LYS A 667 30.62 -30.59 13.12
N THR A 668 30.44 -31.31 14.22
CA THR A 668 30.56 -32.77 14.29
C THR A 668 29.27 -33.41 14.79
N ALA A 669 29.03 -34.66 14.38
CA ALA A 669 27.91 -35.49 14.83
C ALA A 669 28.40 -36.90 15.17
N LYS A 670 27.64 -37.66 15.96
CA LYS A 670 27.97 -39.05 16.33
C LYS A 670 26.99 -40.04 15.71
N VAL A 671 27.50 -41.02 14.96
CA VAL A 671 26.73 -42.16 14.44
C VAL A 671 27.12 -43.38 15.28
N GLY A 672 26.26 -43.77 16.21
CA GLY A 672 26.62 -44.77 17.24
C GLY A 672 27.78 -44.29 18.12
N LYS A 673 28.94 -44.97 18.04
CA LYS A 673 30.17 -44.60 18.75
C LYS A 673 31.16 -43.77 17.92
N THR A 674 30.91 -43.60 16.62
CA THR A 674 31.84 -42.96 15.67
C THR A 674 31.47 -41.51 15.44
N GLU A 675 32.46 -40.61 15.42
CA GLU A 675 32.29 -39.19 15.14
C GLU A 675 32.48 -38.89 13.64
N ILE A 676 31.62 -38.03 13.09
CA ILE A 676 31.63 -37.63 11.68
C ILE A 676 31.61 -36.10 11.55
N GLN A 677 32.26 -35.60 10.49
CA GLN A 677 32.28 -34.17 10.17
C GLN A 677 31.02 -33.75 9.42
N LEU A 678 30.41 -32.64 9.84
CA LEU A 678 29.27 -32.03 9.15
C LEU A 678 29.73 -31.02 8.11
N PRO A 679 29.01 -30.88 6.98
CA PRO A 679 29.28 -29.84 5.99
C PRO A 679 29.04 -28.43 6.56
N THR A 680 28.03 -28.29 7.42
CA THR A 680 27.62 -27.05 8.10
C THR A 680 27.29 -27.38 9.56
N PRO A 681 27.59 -26.51 10.54
CA PRO A 681 27.21 -26.74 11.94
C PRO A 681 25.69 -26.80 12.12
N VAL A 682 25.25 -27.47 13.18
CA VAL A 682 23.84 -27.54 13.57
C VAL A 682 23.40 -26.17 14.07
N VAL A 683 22.31 -25.62 13.54
CA VAL A 683 21.84 -24.26 13.86
C VAL A 683 20.51 -24.31 14.60
N LEU A 684 20.37 -23.57 15.70
CA LEU A 684 19.08 -23.36 16.36
C LEU A 684 18.38 -22.16 15.70
N LYS A 685 17.18 -22.35 15.15
CA LYS A 685 16.32 -21.27 14.66
C LYS A 685 14.96 -21.36 15.34
N ASN A 686 14.51 -20.29 15.98
CA ASN A 686 13.21 -20.22 16.67
C ASN A 686 12.95 -21.42 17.62
N GLY A 687 13.97 -21.82 18.40
CA GLY A 687 13.88 -22.98 19.29
C GLY A 687 13.87 -24.36 18.59
N MET A 688 13.99 -24.41 17.27
CA MET A 688 14.04 -25.64 16.46
C MET A 688 15.44 -25.90 15.92
N PRO A 689 16.08 -27.04 16.27
CA PRO A 689 17.35 -27.41 15.68
C PRO A 689 17.23 -27.78 14.19
N MET A 690 18.08 -27.18 13.38
CA MET A 690 18.19 -27.39 11.94
C MET A 690 19.41 -28.26 11.65
N ILE A 691 19.21 -29.42 11.02
CA ILE A 691 20.27 -30.41 10.78
C ILE A 691 20.42 -30.72 9.27
N PRO A 692 21.63 -31.04 8.78
CA PRO A 692 21.84 -31.38 7.37
C PRO A 692 21.09 -32.66 6.98
N ILE A 693 20.19 -32.56 6.01
CA ILE A 693 19.33 -33.69 5.63
C ILE A 693 20.14 -34.91 5.16
N ARG A 694 21.15 -34.66 4.33
CA ARG A 694 21.96 -35.72 3.71
C ARG A 694 22.73 -36.51 4.75
N THR A 695 23.22 -35.86 5.80
CA THR A 695 23.91 -36.54 6.91
C THR A 695 22.99 -37.53 7.62
N VAL A 696 21.71 -37.20 7.78
CA VAL A 696 20.74 -38.12 8.39
C VAL A 696 20.37 -39.23 7.42
N THR A 697 20.05 -38.90 6.16
CA THR A 697 19.58 -39.89 5.18
C THR A 697 20.65 -40.92 4.83
N ASP A 698 21.90 -40.50 4.62
CA ASP A 698 23.00 -41.39 4.22
C ASP A 698 23.34 -42.42 5.31
N ASN A 699 23.23 -42.03 6.59
CA ASN A 699 23.54 -42.91 7.72
C ASN A 699 22.39 -43.84 8.12
N LEU A 700 21.14 -43.42 7.85
CA LEU A 700 19.92 -44.17 8.21
C LEU A 700 19.30 -44.96 7.04
N GLY A 701 19.90 -44.88 5.84
CA GLY A 701 19.49 -45.67 4.67
C GLY A 701 18.27 -45.10 3.94
N TYR A 702 18.09 -43.79 3.99
CA TYR A 702 17.11 -43.07 3.17
C TYR A 702 17.79 -42.48 1.94
N LYS A 703 17.03 -42.34 0.86
CA LYS A 703 17.45 -41.66 -0.36
C LYS A 703 16.90 -40.24 -0.37
N VAL A 704 17.73 -39.30 -0.80
CA VAL A 704 17.36 -37.90 -0.98
C VAL A 704 17.54 -37.53 -2.46
N GLY A 705 16.55 -36.87 -3.03
CA GLY A 705 16.64 -36.32 -4.37
C GLY A 705 16.17 -34.88 -4.42
N TRP A 706 16.56 -34.22 -5.50
CA TRP A 706 16.28 -32.81 -5.76
C TRP A 706 15.50 -32.68 -7.04
N ASP A 707 14.35 -32.03 -6.96
CA ASP A 707 13.61 -31.56 -8.11
C ASP A 707 13.93 -30.07 -8.31
N ALA A 708 14.85 -29.80 -9.21
CA ALA A 708 15.27 -28.45 -9.55
C ALA A 708 14.13 -27.61 -10.15
N LYS A 709 13.13 -28.24 -10.78
CA LYS A 709 11.98 -27.54 -11.37
C LYS A 709 11.09 -26.93 -10.30
N THR A 710 10.91 -27.62 -9.17
CA THR A 710 10.05 -27.17 -8.07
C THR A 710 10.83 -26.63 -6.87
N SER A 711 12.17 -26.72 -6.88
CA SER A 711 13.04 -26.47 -5.72
C SER A 711 12.68 -27.34 -4.51
N SER A 712 12.26 -28.57 -4.77
CA SER A 712 11.81 -29.51 -3.75
C SER A 712 12.86 -30.58 -3.49
N VAL A 713 13.07 -30.88 -2.22
CA VAL A 713 13.78 -32.07 -1.78
C VAL A 713 12.75 -33.16 -1.55
N TYR A 714 12.98 -34.36 -2.10
CA TYR A 714 12.18 -35.54 -1.78
C TYR A 714 13.04 -36.59 -1.08
N VAL A 715 12.46 -37.23 -0.08
CA VAL A 715 13.09 -38.23 0.77
C VAL A 715 12.21 -39.47 0.78
N TYR A 716 12.82 -40.63 0.52
CA TYR A 716 12.14 -41.91 0.53
C TYR A 716 13.11 -42.99 1.01
N LYS A 717 12.59 -44.17 1.31
CA LYS A 717 13.40 -45.33 1.66
C LYS A 717 13.54 -46.26 0.47
#